data_AF-A0A7L1QBM3-F1
#
_entry.id   AF-A0A7L1QBM3-F1
#
_cell.length_a   1.000
_cell.length_b   1.000
_cell.length_c   1.000
_cell.angle_alpha   90.00
_cell.angle_beta   90.00
_cell.angle_gamma   90.00
#
_symmetry.space_group_name_H-M   'P 1'
#
loop_
_entity.id
_entity.type
_entity.pdbx_description
1 polymer ?
#
loop_
_entity_poly.entity_id
_entity_poly.type
_entity_poly.pdbx_seq_one_letter_code
_entity_poly.pdbx_strand_id
1 'polypeptide(L)'
;MQRWPVVLFLAWVCCLFFAGIGLFMSGFLLTRIELDSSSSCSDPLVPPPWERQSLPPGSCWAPQRFSKAVLVIIDALHFEFARFDPAKASPLPYENKLGVLHQLATSQPRHARLYRFRADPPTATMQRIKGLTTGSLPTFIDVGSNFASYAIQEDNLLAQLVQNGRRVVFMGDDTWEGLFPKKFFRSYFFPSFNVKDLHTVDDGILQHLYPTVDSGEWDVLIAHFLGVDHCGHKHGPDHPEMAKKLTQMNEMLRSLVDHLGNDTLLLVAGDHGMTETGDHGGDSEKEVNAALFVYSRTPLFGSGPPEEPETIPQVNLVPTVALLLGVPIPYSNIGEVMADMFAGDGDAVSAALQQLSVYHINAKQVDRFLQSYSLVAQDLPADQLQHLQELFSSAVEEHMQLLTQVQGTTVPPELEPRLGSLISRFQHYLREARAVCTQSWARFHPLRMVGGCVLIASSCLLCYMASELAASSQSFCRSCLLYPLFWGPVGAAVLWLVHIFTQEGLDLLLVSSWAAAVSQLGFFWHWWGQHLKRVRLTGSQPPLASGGLRQRLRAWLGLAFPMGILFFRCGAMFSDSFVVAEARVAPFLLASLVMLLVGKLHWDGRLTVPEGPKQQLLGFSSYRREIWYLLCLVAMLLLCVRLSSFFHQCREEIPQCRPSVFLSPLASLRNTRAKNLFYLLCVALLAGLVYAVQSWLRHYGNLNSSDPLVLFVRWGFPLVVVCIACYWAVASSADDSLGKLQELVQVAVVVFPRAVYGLASMGLLLLLCNPMTVFAKDTRESAGSIVTPYLGVPGSEVDFLHVIPQIYKRMQASQKSWLERGSCRATVAAYGLGSVYSAALVIALTLLGFLLMLLHSERLSFAFLLLFVEAFVLLHIHTCARRLAGDAELFSVPWYAVISWLLAASQFFYSTGHQPIFPAIHWNAAFVGFHLDHNTNLLPAVLVGANTFASHILFAVGCPLLLLWPFVCEMSSSQRRKPKKESREELQEVEEHMMEMRLRESPEEFSTALLRLGLKYLFVLGAQLLACVCAAMILRRHLMVWKVFAPKFLFESLGFVVSSICLLLGISLVMRVDCAVSSWFSQLRLR
;
A
#
# COMPACT_ATOMS: atom_id res chain seq x y z
N MET A 1 20.40 -21.48 -23.19
CA MET A 1 20.95 -21.27 -21.83
C MET A 1 21.66 -19.92 -21.64
N GLN A 2 22.02 -19.17 -22.69
CA GLN A 2 22.86 -17.96 -22.56
C GLN A 2 22.17 -16.68 -22.01
N ARG A 3 20.83 -16.64 -21.84
CA ARG A 3 20.04 -15.39 -21.70
C ARG A 3 19.29 -15.20 -20.36
N TRP A 4 19.26 -16.22 -19.49
CA TRP A 4 18.76 -16.14 -18.10
C TRP A 4 19.43 -15.09 -17.19
N PRO A 5 20.71 -14.70 -17.38
CA PRO A 5 21.36 -13.70 -16.53
C PRO A 5 20.56 -12.39 -16.36
N VAL A 6 19.92 -11.88 -17.42
CA VAL A 6 19.19 -10.60 -17.33
C VAL A 6 18.02 -10.66 -16.34
N VAL A 7 17.20 -11.71 -16.40
CA VAL A 7 16.07 -11.89 -15.47
C VAL A 7 16.58 -12.12 -14.05
N LEU A 8 17.65 -12.90 -13.87
CA LEU A 8 18.27 -13.13 -12.56
C LEU A 8 18.83 -11.84 -11.95
N PHE A 9 19.43 -10.96 -12.76
CA PHE A 9 19.94 -9.67 -12.29
C PHE A 9 18.81 -8.76 -11.83
N LEU A 10 17.76 -8.65 -12.64
CA LEU A 10 16.60 -7.85 -12.28
C LEU A 10 15.89 -8.43 -11.04
N ALA A 11 15.76 -9.75 -10.94
CA ALA A 11 15.18 -10.41 -9.76
C ALA A 11 15.99 -10.14 -8.50
N TRP A 12 17.32 -10.22 -8.58
CA TRP A 12 18.19 -9.82 -7.46
C TRP A 12 17.97 -8.37 -7.04
N VAL A 13 17.92 -7.43 -8.00
CA VAL A 13 17.60 -6.02 -7.71
C VAL A 13 16.24 -5.87 -7.05
N CYS A 14 15.22 -6.60 -7.49
CA CYS A 14 13.90 -6.58 -6.85
C CYS A 14 13.98 -7.05 -5.38
N CYS A 15 14.71 -8.14 -5.10
CA CYS A 15 14.92 -8.62 -3.74
C CYS A 15 15.58 -7.58 -2.83
N LEU A 16 16.50 -6.76 -3.37
CA LEU A 16 17.12 -5.67 -2.62
C LEU A 16 16.10 -4.61 -2.17
N PHE A 17 15.20 -4.22 -3.07
CA PHE A 17 14.10 -3.31 -2.73
C PHE A 17 13.13 -3.95 -1.74
N PHE A 18 12.77 -5.24 -1.91
CA PHE A 18 11.86 -5.94 -1.00
C PHE A 18 12.43 -6.02 0.42
N ALA A 19 13.72 -6.30 0.56
CA ALA A 19 14.40 -6.26 1.84
C ALA A 19 14.40 -4.86 2.46
N GLY A 20 14.64 -3.81 1.66
CA GLY A 20 14.58 -2.42 2.11
C GLY A 20 13.18 -1.98 2.56
N ILE A 21 12.14 -2.35 1.80
CA ILE A 21 10.74 -2.11 2.15
C ILE A 21 10.39 -2.83 3.45
N GLY A 22 10.70 -4.12 3.56
CA GLY A 22 10.40 -4.92 4.75
C GLY A 22 11.09 -4.36 5.99
N LEU A 23 12.38 -4.02 5.90
CA LEU A 23 13.12 -3.42 7.00
C LEU A 23 12.56 -2.05 7.42
N PHE A 24 12.10 -1.25 6.47
CA PHE A 24 11.44 0.01 6.80
C PHE A 24 10.08 -0.23 7.48
N MET A 25 9.25 -1.11 6.93
CA MET A 25 7.93 -1.47 7.48
C MET A 25 8.06 -1.99 8.90
N SER A 26 9.04 -2.85 9.21
CA SER A 26 9.25 -3.38 10.56
C SER A 26 9.77 -2.36 11.57
N GLY A 27 10.15 -1.17 11.13
CA GLY A 27 10.45 -0.05 12.02
C GLY A 27 9.41 1.06 12.03
N PHE A 28 8.56 1.14 11.00
CA PHE A 28 7.58 2.20 10.81
C PHE A 28 6.15 1.78 11.19
N LEU A 29 5.73 0.55 10.86
CA LEU A 29 4.38 0.11 11.14
C LEU A 29 4.28 -0.40 12.57
N LEU A 30 3.33 0.17 13.30
CA LEU A 30 2.88 -0.29 14.59
C LEU A 30 1.73 -1.27 14.32
N THR A 31 1.95 -2.57 14.57
CA THR A 31 0.97 -3.62 14.29
C THR A 31 0.79 -4.53 15.49
N ARG A 32 -0.45 -4.94 15.73
CA ARG A 32 -0.84 -5.96 16.70
C ARG A 32 -1.90 -6.87 16.09
N ILE A 33 -1.93 -8.14 16.50
CA ILE A 33 -3.01 -9.06 16.13
C ILE A 33 -4.16 -8.90 17.13
N GLU A 34 -5.40 -8.81 16.64
CA GLU A 34 -6.59 -8.85 17.51
C GLU A 34 -7.00 -10.29 17.80
N LEU A 35 -7.41 -10.56 19.05
CA LEU A 35 -7.95 -11.86 19.46
C LEU A 35 -9.47 -11.74 19.64
N ASP A 36 -10.21 -12.73 19.14
CA ASP A 36 -11.68 -12.79 19.24
C ASP A 36 -12.18 -13.32 20.61
N SER A 37 -11.27 -13.60 21.54
CA SER A 37 -11.59 -14.10 22.88
C SER A 37 -12.23 -13.03 23.77
N SER A 38 -13.18 -13.43 24.63
CA SER A 38 -13.85 -12.55 25.60
C SER A 38 -13.79 -13.08 27.01
N SER A 39 -13.76 -12.17 27.99
CA SER A 39 -13.83 -12.49 29.40
C SER A 39 -15.26 -12.79 29.83
N SER A 40 -15.43 -13.72 30.78
CA SER A 40 -16.72 -14.08 31.35
C SER A 40 -16.65 -14.15 32.88
N CYS A 41 -17.77 -13.86 33.55
CA CYS A 41 -17.91 -14.11 34.99
C CYS A 41 -17.72 -15.58 35.36
N SER A 42 -17.78 -16.49 34.37
CA SER A 42 -17.50 -17.89 34.61
C SER A 42 -16.03 -18.23 34.87
N ASP A 43 -15.12 -17.32 34.52
CA ASP A 43 -13.69 -17.58 34.45
C ASP A 43 -13.08 -17.80 35.85
N PRO A 44 -12.12 -18.73 36.00
CA PRO A 44 -11.55 -19.10 37.29
C PRO A 44 -10.48 -18.08 37.75
N LEU A 45 -10.84 -16.80 37.89
CA LEU A 45 -9.90 -15.74 38.28
C LEU A 45 -9.83 -15.49 39.79
N VAL A 46 -10.77 -16.02 40.55
CA VAL A 46 -10.86 -15.87 42.02
C VAL A 46 -10.34 -17.14 42.71
N PRO A 47 -9.47 -17.03 43.72
CA PRO A 47 -8.97 -18.20 44.44
C PRO A 47 -10.05 -18.81 45.39
N PRO A 48 -10.08 -20.14 45.60
CA PRO A 48 -10.92 -20.78 46.62
C PRO A 48 -10.52 -20.28 48.03
N PRO A 49 -11.48 -20.00 48.95
CA PRO A 49 -12.86 -20.47 49.01
C PRO A 49 -13.90 -19.40 48.60
N TRP A 50 -13.46 -18.27 48.02
CA TRP A 50 -14.36 -17.19 47.58
C TRP A 50 -15.03 -17.47 46.22
N GLU A 51 -15.31 -18.75 45.94
CA GLU A 51 -16.19 -19.14 44.83
C GLU A 51 -17.53 -18.39 44.96
N ARG A 52 -18.16 -18.08 43.82
CA ARG A 52 -19.30 -17.15 43.60
C ARG A 52 -20.46 -17.14 44.62
N GLN A 53 -20.53 -18.12 45.53
CA GLN A 53 -21.57 -18.25 46.55
C GLN A 53 -21.55 -17.14 47.62
N SER A 54 -20.54 -16.25 47.66
CA SER A 54 -20.42 -15.17 48.67
C SER A 54 -20.35 -13.73 48.12
N LEU A 55 -20.38 -13.52 46.80
CA LEU A 55 -20.32 -12.17 46.22
C LEU A 55 -21.71 -11.48 46.20
N PRO A 56 -21.79 -10.17 46.45
CA PRO A 56 -23.05 -9.43 46.40
C PRO A 56 -23.72 -9.50 45.01
N PRO A 57 -25.07 -9.41 44.93
CA PRO A 57 -25.78 -9.32 43.64
C PRO A 57 -25.21 -8.19 42.77
N GLY A 58 -24.95 -8.48 41.49
CA GLY A 58 -24.35 -7.51 40.56
C GLY A 58 -22.81 -7.48 40.55
N SER A 59 -22.15 -8.31 41.37
CA SER A 59 -20.69 -8.46 41.42
C SER A 59 -20.23 -9.70 40.66
N CYS A 60 -19.21 -9.55 39.81
CA CYS A 60 -18.67 -10.63 38.97
C CYS A 60 -17.41 -11.27 39.58
N TRP A 61 -16.27 -10.58 39.54
CA TRP A 61 -14.99 -11.05 40.10
C TRP A 61 -14.60 -10.34 41.41
N ALA A 62 -15.05 -9.10 41.60
CA ALA A 62 -14.83 -8.30 42.80
C ALA A 62 -16.15 -7.65 43.25
N PRO A 63 -16.29 -7.30 44.54
CA PRO A 63 -17.47 -6.60 45.03
C PRO A 63 -17.71 -5.27 44.30
N GLN A 64 -18.93 -5.09 43.78
CA GLN A 64 -19.35 -3.86 43.13
C GLN A 64 -19.36 -2.70 44.13
N ARG A 65 -18.68 -1.59 43.79
CA ARG A 65 -18.69 -0.35 44.60
C ARG A 65 -19.71 0.68 44.11
N PHE A 66 -19.93 0.74 42.80
CA PHE A 66 -20.83 1.73 42.18
C PHE A 66 -21.82 1.05 41.26
N SER A 67 -23.09 1.42 41.35
CA SER A 67 -24.16 1.01 40.43
C SER A 67 -24.11 1.80 39.13
N LYS A 68 -23.61 3.04 39.19
CA LYS A 68 -23.62 3.99 38.08
C LYS A 68 -22.26 4.64 37.84
N ALA A 69 -21.97 4.99 36.58
CA ALA A 69 -20.81 5.79 36.23
C ALA A 69 -21.10 6.81 35.12
N VAL A 70 -20.52 8.00 35.24
CA VAL A 70 -20.50 9.03 34.20
C VAL A 70 -19.06 9.22 33.74
N LEU A 71 -18.80 8.95 32.46
CA LEU A 71 -17.52 9.19 31.80
C LEU A 71 -17.65 10.39 30.87
N VAL A 72 -17.04 11.50 31.27
CA VAL A 72 -16.89 12.69 30.43
C VAL A 72 -15.52 12.63 29.78
N ILE A 73 -15.50 12.57 28.45
CA ILE A 73 -14.27 12.72 27.66
C ILE A 73 -14.29 14.12 27.07
N ILE A 74 -13.26 14.91 27.39
CA ILE A 74 -13.02 16.22 26.76
C ILE A 74 -11.83 16.01 25.83
N ASP A 75 -12.08 16.00 24.53
CA ASP A 75 -11.06 15.76 23.50
C ASP A 75 -9.93 16.78 23.63
N ALA A 76 -8.70 16.27 23.59
CA ALA A 76 -7.46 17.02 23.80
C ALA A 76 -7.35 17.76 25.16
N LEU A 77 -7.99 17.25 26.22
CA LEU A 77 -7.81 17.77 27.58
C LEU A 77 -6.41 17.47 28.12
N HIS A 78 -5.47 18.35 27.77
CA HIS A 78 -4.11 18.34 28.27
C HIS A 78 -4.07 18.58 29.80
N PHE A 79 -3.15 17.93 30.50
CA PHE A 79 -3.04 18.00 31.97
C PHE A 79 -2.95 19.45 32.51
N GLU A 80 -2.19 20.31 31.83
CA GLU A 80 -2.02 21.71 32.26
C GLU A 80 -3.31 22.54 32.12
N PHE A 81 -4.31 22.09 31.36
CA PHE A 81 -5.62 22.75 31.30
C PHE A 81 -6.45 22.46 32.56
N ALA A 82 -6.26 21.28 33.15
CA ALA A 82 -6.94 20.82 34.36
C ALA A 82 -6.24 21.24 35.66
N ARG A 83 -4.92 21.50 35.60
CA ARG A 83 -4.15 21.96 36.76
C ARG A 83 -4.54 23.38 37.15
N PHE A 84 -4.72 23.62 38.45
CA PHE A 84 -4.91 24.94 39.01
C PHE A 84 -3.69 25.34 39.84
N ASP A 85 -3.14 26.51 39.56
CA ASP A 85 -2.02 27.07 40.31
C ASP A 85 -2.39 28.46 40.87
N PRO A 86 -2.61 28.59 42.19
CA PRO A 86 -2.96 29.87 42.81
C PRO A 86 -1.82 30.90 42.79
N ALA A 87 -0.56 30.49 42.53
CA ALA A 87 0.58 31.39 42.48
C ALA A 87 0.67 32.18 41.16
N LYS A 88 -0.04 31.77 40.11
CA LYS A 88 -0.05 32.45 38.81
C LYS A 88 -0.91 33.72 38.84
N ALA A 89 -0.26 34.87 38.98
CA ALA A 89 -0.90 36.18 38.99
C ALA A 89 -1.51 36.60 37.64
N SER A 90 -1.03 36.04 36.52
CA SER A 90 -1.50 36.35 35.16
C SER A 90 -1.49 35.08 34.29
N PRO A 91 -2.50 34.21 34.46
CA PRO A 91 -2.56 32.93 33.77
C PRO A 91 -2.75 33.10 32.26
N LEU A 92 -2.14 32.20 31.48
CA LEU A 92 -2.38 32.07 30.04
C LEU A 92 -3.87 31.73 29.76
N PRO A 93 -4.37 31.91 28.52
CA PRO A 93 -5.77 31.66 28.18
C PRO A 93 -6.27 30.27 28.57
N TYR A 94 -5.43 29.25 28.52
CA TYR A 94 -5.79 27.88 28.89
C TYR A 94 -5.59 27.54 30.39
N GLU A 95 -4.92 28.39 31.15
CA GLU A 95 -4.56 28.12 32.54
C GLU A 95 -5.66 28.55 33.52
N ASN A 96 -5.80 27.82 34.63
CA ASN A 96 -6.70 28.12 35.73
C ASN A 96 -8.18 28.28 35.32
N LYS A 97 -8.63 27.63 34.24
CA LYS A 97 -10.02 27.70 33.75
C LYS A 97 -10.94 26.63 34.32
N LEU A 98 -10.40 25.46 34.69
CA LEU A 98 -11.13 24.33 35.29
C LEU A 98 -11.06 24.34 36.83
N GLY A 99 -11.34 25.49 37.45
CA GLY A 99 -11.19 25.69 38.90
C GLY A 99 -12.04 24.76 39.77
N VAL A 100 -13.16 24.22 39.25
CA VAL A 100 -14.01 23.26 39.96
C VAL A 100 -13.26 21.98 40.36
N LEU A 101 -12.31 21.52 39.54
CA LEU A 101 -11.53 20.31 39.81
C LEU A 101 -10.67 20.48 41.06
N HIS A 102 -9.95 21.60 41.14
CA HIS A 102 -9.13 21.96 42.29
C HIS A 102 -9.98 22.17 43.54
N GLN A 103 -11.10 22.89 43.42
CA GLN A 103 -12.02 23.13 44.53
C GLN A 103 -12.49 21.81 45.16
N LEU A 104 -12.88 20.83 44.36
CA LEU A 104 -13.34 19.52 44.85
C LEU A 104 -12.20 18.70 45.47
N ALA A 105 -11.03 18.62 44.82
CA ALA A 105 -9.88 17.89 45.35
C ALA A 105 -9.35 18.45 46.67
N THR A 106 -9.39 19.77 46.87
CA THR A 106 -8.93 20.41 48.12
C THR A 106 -9.98 20.39 49.22
N SER A 107 -11.26 20.62 48.89
CA SER A 107 -12.34 20.63 49.91
C SER A 107 -12.79 19.24 50.34
N GLN A 108 -12.68 18.24 49.47
CA GLN A 108 -13.09 16.85 49.71
C GLN A 108 -11.98 15.87 49.31
N PRO A 109 -10.84 15.84 50.03
CA PRO A 109 -9.63 15.11 49.60
C PRO A 109 -9.78 13.59 49.55
N ARG A 110 -10.77 13.01 50.24
CA ARG A 110 -11.10 11.58 50.17
C ARG A 110 -12.06 11.23 49.01
N HIS A 111 -12.61 12.23 48.34
CA HIS A 111 -13.66 12.09 47.33
C HIS A 111 -13.17 12.37 45.91
N ALA A 112 -12.17 13.24 45.74
CA ALA A 112 -11.67 13.66 44.45
C ALA A 112 -10.15 13.52 44.34
N ARG A 113 -9.67 13.14 43.15
CA ARG A 113 -8.23 13.15 42.83
C ARG A 113 -8.00 13.45 41.35
N LEU A 114 -6.96 14.23 41.07
CA LEU A 114 -6.47 14.57 39.73
C LEU A 114 -5.20 13.77 39.45
N TYR A 115 -5.09 13.23 38.24
CA TYR A 115 -3.96 12.44 37.76
C TYR A 115 -3.44 12.99 36.43
N ARG A 116 -2.13 12.80 36.19
CA ARG A 116 -1.54 12.87 34.84
C ARG A 116 -1.89 11.59 34.11
N PHE A 117 -2.71 11.69 33.06
CA PHE A 117 -3.28 10.56 32.35
C PHE A 117 -2.53 10.34 31.04
N ARG A 118 -1.52 9.48 31.07
CA ARG A 118 -0.56 9.33 29.98
C ARG A 118 -1.17 8.51 28.84
N ALA A 119 -1.39 9.16 27.70
CA ALA A 119 -1.89 8.56 26.47
C ALA A 119 -0.75 7.89 25.70
N ASP A 120 -0.84 6.59 25.45
CA ASP A 120 0.14 5.92 24.60
C ASP A 120 0.05 6.45 23.15
N PRO A 121 1.17 6.55 22.42
CA PRO A 121 1.09 6.81 21.00
C PRO A 121 0.44 5.60 20.28
N PRO A 122 -0.34 5.84 19.23
CA PRO A 122 -0.61 7.15 18.63
C PRO A 122 -1.73 7.93 19.32
N THR A 123 -1.52 9.23 19.49
CA THR A 123 -2.41 10.16 20.18
C THR A 123 -3.52 10.70 19.26
N ALA A 124 -4.12 9.83 18.45
CA ALA A 124 -5.28 10.16 17.62
C ALA A 124 -6.57 9.72 18.31
N THR A 125 -7.61 10.56 18.31
CA THR A 125 -8.89 10.35 19.01
C THR A 125 -9.46 8.95 18.86
N MET A 126 -9.64 8.45 17.62
CA MET A 126 -10.18 7.10 17.36
C MET A 126 -9.35 6.00 18.03
N GLN A 127 -8.02 6.12 17.98
CA GLN A 127 -7.11 5.16 18.60
C GLN A 127 -7.21 5.26 20.13
N ARG A 128 -7.27 6.47 20.69
CA ARG A 128 -7.39 6.67 22.13
C ARG A 128 -8.72 6.18 22.68
N ILE A 129 -9.84 6.38 21.98
CA ILE A 129 -11.14 5.78 22.31
C ILE A 129 -11.02 4.25 22.38
N LYS A 130 -10.35 3.62 21.42
CA LYS A 130 -10.10 2.17 21.45
C LYS A 130 -9.28 1.76 22.67
N GLY A 131 -8.20 2.47 23.00
CA GLY A 131 -7.40 2.21 24.20
C GLY A 131 -8.19 2.38 25.51
N LEU A 132 -8.99 3.45 25.61
CA LEU A 132 -9.83 3.77 26.78
C LEU A 132 -11.00 2.81 27.00
N THR A 133 -11.34 1.99 26.01
CA THR A 133 -12.45 1.04 26.08
C THR A 133 -11.98 -0.41 26.13
N THR A 134 -10.86 -0.76 25.50
CA THR A 134 -10.30 -2.12 25.52
C THR A 134 -9.30 -2.34 26.66
N GLY A 135 -8.61 -1.29 27.11
CA GLY A 135 -7.50 -1.41 28.07
C GLY A 135 -6.23 -1.96 27.40
N SER A 136 -6.21 -1.96 26.07
CA SER A 136 -5.13 -2.46 25.24
C SER A 136 -4.40 -1.29 24.56
N LEU A 137 -3.21 -1.55 24.01
CA LEU A 137 -2.48 -0.54 23.21
C LEU A 137 -2.99 -0.59 21.77
N PRO A 138 -3.66 0.47 21.28
CA PRO A 138 -4.24 0.47 19.96
C PRO A 138 -3.16 0.79 18.92
N THR A 139 -3.16 0.08 17.80
CA THR A 139 -2.22 0.30 16.70
C THR A 139 -2.95 0.81 15.46
N PHE A 140 -2.25 1.48 14.53
CA PHE A 140 -2.93 2.00 13.34
C PHE A 140 -3.37 0.92 12.35
N ILE A 141 -2.70 -0.23 12.38
CA ILE A 141 -3.02 -1.39 11.55
C ILE A 141 -3.15 -2.58 12.51
N ASP A 142 -4.36 -2.75 13.01
CA ASP A 142 -4.73 -3.97 13.70
C ASP A 142 -5.14 -5.01 12.65
N VAL A 143 -4.47 -6.17 12.66
CA VAL A 143 -4.75 -7.25 11.70
C VAL A 143 -5.84 -8.13 12.30
N GLY A 144 -7.05 -8.03 11.73
CA GLY A 144 -8.24 -8.79 12.15
C GLY A 144 -8.97 -9.49 11.00
N SER A 145 -10.00 -10.26 11.34
CA SER A 145 -10.76 -11.11 10.40
C SER A 145 -11.73 -10.36 9.49
N ASN A 146 -12.00 -9.08 9.75
CA ASN A 146 -13.01 -8.27 9.05
C ASN A 146 -12.39 -7.13 8.22
N PHE A 147 -11.91 -7.44 7.01
CA PHE A 147 -11.27 -6.51 6.07
C PHE A 147 -12.11 -5.28 5.64
N ALA A 148 -13.38 -5.17 6.06
CA ALA A 148 -14.34 -4.19 5.55
C ALA A 148 -14.93 -3.21 6.59
N SER A 149 -14.56 -3.30 7.88
CA SER A 149 -15.14 -2.45 8.93
C SER A 149 -14.08 -2.03 9.97
N TYR A 150 -14.16 -0.77 10.43
CA TYR A 150 -13.37 -0.23 11.54
C TYR A 150 -14.05 -0.47 12.91
N ALA A 151 -15.10 -1.29 12.96
CA ALA A 151 -15.76 -1.67 14.21
C ALA A 151 -14.84 -2.53 15.09
N ILE A 152 -14.76 -2.20 16.37
CA ILE A 152 -13.95 -2.93 17.36
C ILE A 152 -14.62 -4.27 17.65
N GLN A 153 -13.97 -5.36 17.24
CA GLN A 153 -14.46 -6.74 17.46
C GLN A 153 -13.91 -7.38 18.73
N GLU A 154 -12.70 -7.00 19.13
CA GLU A 154 -12.10 -7.48 20.37
C GLU A 154 -12.95 -7.12 21.59
N ASP A 155 -12.77 -7.90 22.65
CA ASP A 155 -13.45 -7.67 23.91
C ASP A 155 -13.12 -6.29 24.48
N ASN A 156 -14.15 -5.60 24.99
CA ASN A 156 -14.03 -4.22 25.44
C ASN A 156 -15.07 -3.90 26.53
N LEU A 157 -14.83 -2.82 27.27
CA LEU A 157 -15.64 -2.41 28.41
C LEU A 157 -17.10 -2.19 28.03
N LEU A 158 -17.40 -1.59 26.87
CA LEU A 158 -18.78 -1.39 26.43
C LEU A 158 -19.47 -2.72 26.16
N ALA A 159 -18.80 -3.66 25.50
CA ALA A 159 -19.32 -5.00 25.28
C ALA A 159 -19.58 -5.72 26.62
N GLN A 160 -18.65 -5.63 27.57
CA GLN A 160 -18.81 -6.21 28.91
C GLN A 160 -19.98 -5.60 29.68
N LEU A 161 -20.15 -4.28 29.64
CA LEU A 161 -21.28 -3.59 30.27
C LEU A 161 -22.62 -4.09 29.70
N VAL A 162 -22.75 -4.12 28.37
CA VAL A 162 -24.00 -4.52 27.70
C VAL A 162 -24.31 -6.01 27.93
N GLN A 163 -23.30 -6.88 27.84
CA GLN A 163 -23.46 -8.33 28.08
C GLN A 163 -23.88 -8.63 29.53
N ASN A 164 -23.45 -7.80 30.48
CA ASN A 164 -23.85 -7.89 31.89
C ASN A 164 -25.09 -7.02 32.21
N GLY A 165 -25.91 -6.71 31.20
CA GLY A 165 -27.24 -6.11 31.37
C GLY A 165 -27.25 -4.62 31.75
N ARG A 166 -26.12 -3.90 31.60
CA ARG A 166 -26.04 -2.47 31.90
C ARG A 166 -26.58 -1.62 30.74
N ARG A 167 -27.32 -0.57 31.06
CA ARG A 167 -27.85 0.42 30.11
C ARG A 167 -26.82 1.52 29.88
N VAL A 168 -26.16 1.46 28.73
CA VAL A 168 -25.15 2.45 28.32
C VAL A 168 -25.80 3.53 27.45
N VAL A 169 -25.73 4.79 27.88
CA VAL A 169 -26.18 5.96 27.11
C VAL A 169 -24.97 6.75 26.61
N PHE A 170 -24.97 7.09 25.33
CA PHE A 170 -23.89 7.85 24.70
C PHE A 170 -24.38 9.19 24.14
N MET A 171 -23.55 10.23 24.25
CA MET A 171 -23.74 11.51 23.59
C MET A 171 -22.38 12.07 23.15
N GLY A 172 -22.25 12.43 21.88
CA GLY A 172 -20.96 12.87 21.33
C GLY A 172 -20.88 12.67 19.83
N ASP A 173 -19.67 12.45 19.33
CA ASP A 173 -19.43 12.33 17.90
C ASP A 173 -19.86 10.99 17.27
N ASP A 174 -20.06 11.03 15.96
CA ASP A 174 -20.46 9.90 15.11
C ASP A 174 -19.39 8.81 14.91
N THR A 175 -18.13 9.01 15.31
CA THR A 175 -17.09 7.96 15.26
C THR A 175 -17.46 6.76 16.14
N TRP A 176 -18.12 7.00 17.28
CA TRP A 176 -18.55 5.95 18.20
C TRP A 176 -19.62 5.02 17.59
N GLU A 177 -20.43 5.50 16.65
CA GLU A 177 -21.43 4.67 15.95
C GLU A 177 -20.74 3.58 15.12
N GLY A 178 -19.68 3.97 14.40
CA GLY A 178 -18.93 3.04 13.56
C GLY A 178 -17.99 2.13 14.35
N LEU A 179 -17.42 2.61 15.47
CA LEU A 179 -16.58 1.79 16.35
C LEU A 179 -17.39 0.75 17.14
N PHE A 180 -18.57 1.12 17.65
CA PHE A 180 -19.40 0.29 18.53
C PHE A 180 -20.83 0.12 18.01
N PRO A 181 -21.02 -0.50 16.83
CA PRO A 181 -22.33 -0.63 16.23
C PRO A 181 -23.28 -1.41 17.15
N LYS A 182 -24.45 -0.82 17.43
CA LYS A 182 -25.55 -1.41 18.23
C LYS A 182 -25.18 -1.76 19.69
N LYS A 183 -24.23 -1.04 20.30
CA LYS A 183 -23.85 -1.24 21.71
C LYS A 183 -24.52 -0.28 22.69
N PHE A 184 -25.22 0.75 22.22
CA PHE A 184 -25.84 1.76 23.10
C PHE A 184 -27.34 1.48 23.30
N PHE A 185 -27.80 1.63 24.55
CA PHE A 185 -29.22 1.63 24.89
C PHE A 185 -29.93 2.87 24.33
N ARG A 186 -29.25 4.02 24.36
CA ARG A 186 -29.67 5.28 23.72
C ARG A 186 -28.41 6.04 23.30
N SER A 187 -28.44 6.69 22.14
CA SER A 187 -27.30 7.45 21.61
C SER A 187 -27.72 8.76 20.96
N TYR A 188 -26.90 9.81 21.13
CA TYR A 188 -27.05 11.11 20.47
C TYR A 188 -25.75 11.43 19.73
N PHE A 189 -25.73 11.19 18.42
CA PHE A 189 -24.56 11.40 17.57
C PHE A 189 -24.59 12.75 16.88
N PHE A 190 -23.45 13.44 16.84
CA PHE A 190 -23.25 14.72 16.18
C PHE A 190 -22.09 14.64 15.18
N PRO A 191 -22.14 15.38 14.06
CA PRO A 191 -21.10 15.34 13.04
C PRO A 191 -19.78 15.98 13.54
N SER A 192 -18.67 15.26 13.39
CA SER A 192 -17.38 15.62 14.02
C SER A 192 -16.30 16.16 13.08
N PHE A 193 -16.36 15.88 11.78
CA PHE A 193 -15.24 16.13 10.87
C PHE A 193 -14.86 17.60 10.64
N ASN A 194 -15.73 18.55 10.99
CA ASN A 194 -15.48 19.96 10.74
C ASN A 194 -14.72 20.60 11.93
N VAL A 195 -13.39 20.52 11.92
CA VAL A 195 -12.52 21.16 12.94
C VAL A 195 -12.70 22.68 13.08
N LYS A 196 -13.42 23.33 12.15
CA LYS A 196 -13.73 24.77 12.26
C LYS A 196 -14.96 25.04 13.13
N ASP A 197 -15.79 24.03 13.35
CA ASP A 197 -16.96 24.06 14.21
C ASP A 197 -16.56 23.73 15.63
N LEU A 198 -16.70 24.71 16.52
CA LEU A 198 -16.31 24.54 17.92
C LEU A 198 -17.51 24.17 18.82
N HIS A 199 -18.75 24.23 18.32
CA HIS A 199 -19.93 24.36 19.19
C HIS A 199 -20.98 23.27 19.00
N THR A 200 -21.22 22.80 17.77
CA THR A 200 -22.37 21.92 17.49
C THR A 200 -22.40 20.66 18.36
N VAL A 201 -21.26 20.00 18.53
CA VAL A 201 -21.16 18.77 19.33
C VAL A 201 -21.35 19.08 20.81
N ASP A 202 -20.59 20.04 21.35
CA ASP A 202 -20.65 20.43 22.76
C ASP A 202 -22.06 20.88 23.18
N ASP A 203 -22.69 21.77 22.40
CA ASP A 203 -24.01 22.31 22.69
C ASP A 203 -25.09 21.24 22.55
N GLY A 204 -24.93 20.31 21.59
CA GLY A 204 -25.78 19.14 21.43
C GLY A 204 -25.74 18.20 22.64
N ILE A 205 -24.55 17.96 23.20
CA ILE A 205 -24.39 17.18 24.43
C ILE A 205 -25.08 17.88 25.60
N LEU A 206 -24.87 19.19 25.78
CA LEU A 206 -25.45 19.96 26.88
C LEU A 206 -26.99 19.95 26.88
N GLN A 207 -27.62 19.88 25.71
CA GLN A 207 -29.08 19.76 25.59
C GLN A 207 -29.63 18.45 26.18
N HIS A 208 -28.83 17.39 26.20
CA HIS A 208 -29.27 16.04 26.59
C HIS A 208 -28.66 15.55 27.90
N LEU A 209 -27.53 16.10 28.34
CA LEU A 209 -26.78 15.63 29.50
C LEU A 209 -27.61 15.63 30.79
N TYR A 210 -28.04 16.81 31.26
CA TYR A 210 -28.77 16.93 32.52
C TYR A 210 -30.12 16.18 32.53
N PRO A 211 -30.98 16.31 31.49
CA PRO A 211 -32.23 15.54 31.43
C PRO A 211 -32.01 14.02 31.49
N THR A 212 -30.92 13.52 30.89
CA THR A 212 -30.58 12.09 30.94
C THR A 212 -30.15 11.69 32.34
N VAL A 213 -29.27 12.45 32.99
CA VAL A 213 -28.81 12.19 34.37
C VAL A 213 -30.01 12.11 35.32
N ASP A 214 -30.91 13.10 35.25
CA ASP A 214 -32.10 13.22 36.11
C ASP A 214 -33.16 12.13 35.87
N SER A 215 -33.29 11.64 34.64
CA SER A 215 -34.25 10.57 34.33
C SER A 215 -33.97 9.26 35.08
N GLY A 216 -32.72 9.01 35.45
CA GLY A 216 -32.27 7.77 36.06
C GLY A 216 -32.29 6.53 35.14
N GLU A 217 -32.70 6.65 33.87
CA GLU A 217 -32.77 5.57 32.88
C GLU A 217 -31.42 5.22 32.23
N TRP A 218 -30.38 5.06 33.05
CA TRP A 218 -29.03 4.76 32.61
C TRP A 218 -28.25 4.11 33.75
N ASP A 219 -27.26 3.29 33.41
CA ASP A 219 -26.28 2.73 34.35
C ASP A 219 -24.87 3.26 34.04
N VAL A 220 -24.55 3.47 32.76
CA VAL A 220 -23.33 4.17 32.34
C VAL A 220 -23.67 5.26 31.33
N LEU A 221 -23.20 6.49 31.57
CA LEU A 221 -23.35 7.62 30.66
C LEU A 221 -21.97 8.03 30.14
N ILE A 222 -21.83 8.12 28.83
CA ILE A 222 -20.59 8.58 28.17
C ILE A 222 -20.91 9.88 27.40
N ALA A 223 -20.19 10.95 27.70
CA ALA A 223 -20.30 12.24 27.04
C ALA A 223 -18.95 12.65 26.44
N HIS A 224 -18.85 12.76 25.11
CA HIS A 224 -17.60 13.07 24.41
C HIS A 224 -17.62 14.44 23.73
N PHE A 225 -16.95 15.42 24.32
CA PHE A 225 -16.88 16.82 23.87
C PHE A 225 -15.67 17.04 22.96
N LEU A 226 -15.84 17.75 21.84
CA LEU A 226 -14.78 18.00 20.84
C LEU A 226 -14.28 19.45 20.80
N GLY A 227 -15.01 20.40 21.41
CA GLY A 227 -14.74 21.82 21.18
C GLY A 227 -13.36 22.31 21.65
N VAL A 228 -12.73 21.62 22.60
CA VAL A 228 -11.35 21.91 23.06
C VAL A 228 -10.34 21.53 21.99
N ASP A 229 -10.36 20.29 21.49
CA ASP A 229 -9.49 19.84 20.40
C ASP A 229 -9.65 20.70 19.13
N HIS A 230 -10.88 20.91 18.68
CA HIS A 230 -11.16 21.75 17.51
C HIS A 230 -10.63 23.18 17.68
N CYS A 231 -10.70 23.73 18.90
CA CYS A 231 -10.12 25.04 19.20
C CYS A 231 -8.58 24.99 19.11
N GLY A 232 -7.96 23.92 19.60
CA GLY A 232 -6.54 23.63 19.44
C GLY A 232 -6.12 23.70 17.98
N HIS A 233 -6.69 22.87 17.10
CA HIS A 233 -6.35 22.85 15.67
C HIS A 233 -6.54 24.19 14.96
N LYS A 234 -7.61 24.91 15.31
CA LYS A 234 -8.00 26.13 14.60
C LYS A 234 -7.21 27.37 15.05
N HIS A 235 -6.92 27.47 16.35
CA HIS A 235 -6.42 28.69 16.97
C HIS A 235 -5.15 28.50 17.80
N GLY A 236 -4.82 27.26 18.18
CA GLY A 236 -3.83 26.95 19.19
C GLY A 236 -4.37 27.09 20.62
N PRO A 237 -3.69 26.48 21.62
CA PRO A 237 -4.12 26.52 23.02
C PRO A 237 -3.99 27.91 23.66
N ASP A 238 -3.07 28.76 23.21
CA ASP A 238 -2.81 30.11 23.76
C ASP A 238 -3.78 31.18 23.21
N HIS A 239 -4.96 30.78 22.73
CA HIS A 239 -5.94 31.69 22.15
C HIS A 239 -7.11 31.97 23.13
N PRO A 240 -7.69 33.19 23.15
CA PRO A 240 -8.84 33.50 24.00
C PRO A 240 -10.08 32.60 23.80
N GLU A 241 -10.26 32.00 22.62
CA GLU A 241 -11.33 31.02 22.39
C GLU A 241 -11.13 29.73 23.19
N MET A 242 -9.88 29.32 23.44
CA MET A 242 -9.57 28.18 24.32
C MET A 242 -10.04 28.47 25.75
N ALA A 243 -9.83 29.70 26.23
CA ALA A 243 -10.31 30.14 27.53
C ALA A 243 -11.84 30.01 27.66
N LYS A 244 -12.58 30.41 26.62
CA LYS A 244 -14.05 30.29 26.58
C LYS A 244 -14.48 28.83 26.62
N LYS A 245 -13.82 27.97 25.84
CA LYS A 245 -14.13 26.54 25.77
C LYS A 245 -13.88 25.81 27.08
N LEU A 246 -12.73 26.04 27.72
CA LEU A 246 -12.45 25.48 29.04
C LEU A 246 -13.39 26.04 30.12
N THR A 247 -13.83 27.30 30.01
CA THR A 247 -14.83 27.87 30.92
C THR A 247 -16.21 27.19 30.76
N GLN A 248 -16.64 26.93 29.51
CA GLN A 248 -17.85 26.14 29.23
C GLN A 248 -17.77 24.75 29.88
N MET A 249 -16.61 24.08 29.76
CA MET A 249 -16.40 22.77 30.42
C MET A 249 -16.43 22.89 31.95
N ASN A 250 -15.84 23.94 32.53
CA ASN A 250 -15.89 24.18 33.97
C ASN A 250 -17.33 24.36 34.49
N GLU A 251 -18.17 25.13 33.78
CA GLU A 251 -19.58 25.34 34.12
C GLU A 251 -20.39 24.04 33.99
N MET A 252 -20.13 23.28 32.93
CA MET A 252 -20.74 21.98 32.72
C MET A 252 -20.42 21.01 33.86
N LEU A 253 -19.14 20.89 34.23
CA LEU A 253 -18.68 20.00 35.29
C LEU A 253 -19.25 20.39 36.66
N ARG A 254 -19.28 21.69 36.99
CA ARG A 254 -19.91 22.18 38.22
C ARG A 254 -21.39 21.76 38.28
N SER A 255 -22.12 21.99 37.19
CA SER A 255 -23.54 21.64 37.12
C SER A 255 -23.73 20.13 37.20
N LEU A 256 -22.91 19.34 36.51
CA LEU A 256 -23.00 17.87 36.51
C LEU A 256 -22.85 17.30 37.92
N VAL A 257 -21.87 17.78 38.70
CA VAL A 257 -21.61 17.31 40.08
C VAL A 257 -22.83 17.50 41.00
N ASP A 258 -23.62 18.56 40.79
CA ASP A 258 -24.85 18.83 41.56
C ASP A 258 -25.96 17.80 41.30
N HIS A 259 -25.97 17.15 40.12
CA HIS A 259 -27.00 16.18 39.72
C HIS A 259 -26.61 14.71 40.05
N LEU A 260 -25.37 14.43 40.48
CA LEU A 260 -24.91 13.06 40.74
C LEU A 260 -25.53 12.44 42.00
N GLY A 261 -25.79 11.12 41.96
CA GLY A 261 -26.17 10.33 43.13
C GLY A 261 -24.98 9.90 43.99
N ASN A 262 -25.25 9.35 45.18
CA ASN A 262 -24.22 8.76 46.05
C ASN A 262 -23.65 7.43 45.51
N ASP A 263 -24.37 6.79 44.61
CA ASP A 263 -24.04 5.51 43.99
C ASP A 263 -23.31 5.66 42.64
N THR A 264 -22.90 6.89 42.31
CA THR A 264 -22.37 7.28 41.00
C THR A 264 -20.89 7.66 41.06
N LEU A 265 -20.08 7.07 40.18
CA LEU A 265 -18.70 7.46 39.92
C LEU A 265 -18.62 8.49 38.78
N LEU A 266 -17.90 9.59 38.96
CA LEU A 266 -17.59 10.55 37.90
C LEU A 266 -16.12 10.41 37.47
N LEU A 267 -15.92 10.29 36.16
CA LEU A 267 -14.62 10.25 35.50
C LEU A 267 -14.60 11.36 34.45
N VAL A 268 -13.63 12.27 34.52
CA VAL A 268 -13.40 13.32 33.53
C VAL A 268 -12.01 13.12 32.95
N ALA A 269 -11.93 12.75 31.67
CA ALA A 269 -10.69 12.33 31.04
C ALA A 269 -10.42 13.13 29.75
N GLY A 270 -9.14 13.38 29.49
CA GLY A 270 -8.65 13.67 28.14
C GLY A 270 -8.22 12.38 27.46
N ASP A 271 -8.51 12.27 26.17
CA ASP A 271 -8.06 11.17 25.32
C ASP A 271 -6.61 11.39 24.82
N HIS A 272 -6.19 12.63 24.62
CA HIS A 272 -4.80 13.04 24.42
C HIS A 272 -4.53 14.47 24.91
N GLY A 273 -3.29 14.93 24.75
CA GLY A 273 -2.91 16.34 24.84
C GLY A 273 -2.78 16.99 23.45
N MET A 274 -2.09 18.13 23.36
CA MET A 274 -1.86 18.83 22.09
C MET A 274 -0.55 19.62 22.11
N THR A 275 0.03 19.87 20.94
CA THR A 275 1.22 20.73 20.79
C THR A 275 0.89 22.22 20.94
N GLU A 276 1.90 23.09 20.90
CA GLU A 276 1.72 24.56 20.88
C GLU A 276 0.95 25.06 19.65
N THR A 277 1.00 24.31 18.55
CA THR A 277 0.24 24.61 17.32
C THR A 277 -1.16 23.99 17.33
N GLY A 278 -1.49 23.22 18.37
CA GLY A 278 -2.76 22.50 18.46
C GLY A 278 -2.81 21.18 17.70
N ASP A 279 -1.66 20.65 17.26
CA ASP A 279 -1.57 19.34 16.60
C ASP A 279 -1.45 18.19 17.62
N HIS A 280 -1.72 16.97 17.16
CA HIS A 280 -1.53 15.72 17.92
C HIS A 280 -1.35 14.51 16.95
N GLY A 281 -1.25 13.29 17.49
CA GLY A 281 -1.08 12.04 16.74
C GLY A 281 0.30 11.39 16.89
N GLY A 282 1.26 12.10 17.49
CA GLY A 282 2.62 11.64 17.80
C GLY A 282 2.83 11.13 19.22
N ASP A 283 4.09 11.13 19.65
CA ASP A 283 4.61 10.60 20.93
C ASP A 283 5.30 11.68 21.78
N SER A 284 5.11 12.98 21.49
CA SER A 284 5.74 14.04 22.28
C SER A 284 5.10 14.18 23.67
N GLU A 285 5.85 14.66 24.67
CA GLU A 285 5.33 14.83 26.03
C GLU A 285 4.05 15.68 26.09
N LYS A 286 3.89 16.67 25.21
CA LYS A 286 2.68 17.51 25.15
C LYS A 286 1.47 16.78 24.59
N GLU A 287 1.68 15.85 23.67
CA GLU A 287 0.61 15.06 23.05
C GLU A 287 0.17 13.89 23.95
N VAL A 288 1.09 13.31 24.71
CA VAL A 288 0.79 12.15 25.57
C VAL A 288 0.28 12.55 26.97
N ASN A 289 0.41 13.82 27.37
CA ASN A 289 0.09 14.27 28.72
C ASN A 289 -1.36 14.80 28.85
N ALA A 290 -2.32 13.89 28.95
CA ALA A 290 -3.73 14.23 29.19
C ALA A 290 -4.06 14.31 30.69
N ALA A 291 -5.28 14.75 31.02
CA ALA A 291 -5.80 14.79 32.39
C ALA A 291 -6.75 13.62 32.69
N LEU A 292 -6.75 13.13 33.94
CA LEU A 292 -7.87 12.34 34.49
C LEU A 292 -8.25 12.89 35.85
N PHE A 293 -9.50 13.26 36.02
CA PHE A 293 -10.09 13.62 37.30
C PHE A 293 -11.16 12.61 37.69
N VAL A 294 -11.09 12.13 38.92
CA VAL A 294 -12.02 11.14 39.47
C VAL A 294 -12.73 11.72 40.68
N TYR A 295 -14.05 11.54 40.76
CA TYR A 295 -14.88 12.04 41.85
C TYR A 295 -16.02 11.10 42.22
N SER A 296 -16.39 11.07 43.50
CA SER A 296 -17.63 10.47 43.99
C SER A 296 -18.14 11.20 45.23
N ARG A 297 -19.46 11.20 45.45
CA ARG A 297 -20.06 11.73 46.68
C ARG A 297 -19.76 10.85 47.90
N THR A 298 -19.36 9.59 47.70
CA THR A 298 -18.87 8.72 48.78
C THR A 298 -17.34 8.69 48.79
N PRO A 299 -16.69 8.52 49.96
CA PRO A 299 -15.24 8.41 50.03
C PRO A 299 -14.68 7.30 49.13
N LEU A 300 -13.74 7.68 48.26
CA LEU A 300 -13.02 6.79 47.33
C LEU A 300 -11.65 6.41 47.85
N PHE A 301 -10.95 7.35 48.48
CA PHE A 301 -9.54 7.24 48.84
C PHE A 301 -9.33 7.15 50.35
N GLY A 302 -8.37 6.32 50.76
CA GLY A 302 -7.95 6.18 52.17
C GLY A 302 -7.05 7.32 52.66
N SER A 303 -6.32 7.97 51.75
CA SER A 303 -5.38 9.06 52.03
C SER A 303 -5.71 10.33 51.24
N GLY A 304 -5.23 11.48 51.72
CA GLY A 304 -5.31 12.74 50.98
C GLY A 304 -4.51 12.70 49.68
N PRO A 305 -4.74 13.65 48.74
CA PRO A 305 -4.00 13.71 47.49
C PRO A 305 -2.49 13.94 47.74
N PRO A 306 -1.60 13.34 46.94
CA PRO A 306 -0.17 13.61 46.99
C PRO A 306 0.14 15.07 46.58
N GLU A 307 1.31 15.58 46.99
CA GLU A 307 1.74 16.95 46.68
C GLU A 307 1.90 17.18 45.16
N GLU A 308 2.46 16.19 44.46
CA GLU A 308 2.47 16.15 43.00
C GLU A 308 1.51 15.07 42.48
N PRO A 309 0.66 15.40 41.49
CA PRO A 309 -0.26 14.43 40.89
C PRO A 309 0.47 13.24 40.26
N GLU A 310 0.02 12.05 40.63
CA GLU A 310 0.53 10.78 40.11
C GLU A 310 0.30 10.66 38.60
N THR A 311 1.23 9.99 37.92
CA THR A 311 1.11 9.68 36.48
C THR A 311 0.66 8.25 36.28
N ILE A 312 -0.47 8.09 35.61
CA ILE A 312 -1.06 6.79 35.29
C ILE A 312 -1.32 6.66 33.78
N PRO A 313 -1.08 5.50 33.16
CA PRO A 313 -1.42 5.29 31.75
C PRO A 313 -2.91 5.11 31.49
N GLN A 314 -3.36 5.47 30.29
CA GLN A 314 -4.78 5.41 29.93
C GLN A 314 -5.40 4.02 30.05
N VAL A 315 -4.62 3.00 29.70
CA VAL A 315 -5.05 1.60 29.77
C VAL A 315 -5.44 1.16 31.19
N ASN A 316 -4.96 1.84 32.24
CA ASN A 316 -5.31 1.56 33.63
C ASN A 316 -6.78 1.86 33.97
N LEU A 317 -7.46 2.70 33.16
CA LEU A 317 -8.86 3.07 33.39
C LEU A 317 -9.79 1.86 33.28
N VAL A 318 -9.59 1.04 32.24
CA VAL A 318 -10.48 -0.08 31.91
C VAL A 318 -10.59 -1.15 33.01
N PRO A 319 -9.50 -1.72 33.55
CA PRO A 319 -9.60 -2.74 34.59
C PRO A 319 -10.15 -2.14 35.89
N THR A 320 -9.85 -0.86 36.15
CA THR A 320 -10.35 -0.13 37.32
C THR A 320 -11.87 0.05 37.25
N VAL A 321 -12.39 0.58 36.14
CA VAL A 321 -13.83 0.83 35.98
C VAL A 321 -14.61 -0.48 35.91
N ALA A 322 -14.08 -1.50 35.22
CA ALA A 322 -14.71 -2.82 35.14
C ALA A 322 -14.97 -3.40 36.54
N LEU A 323 -13.92 -3.44 37.38
CA LEU A 323 -14.03 -4.00 38.72
C LEU A 323 -14.89 -3.12 39.66
N LEU A 324 -14.83 -1.79 39.56
CA LEU A 324 -15.67 -0.89 40.36
C LEU A 324 -17.17 -1.05 40.06
N LEU A 325 -17.52 -1.33 38.81
CA LEU A 325 -18.90 -1.57 38.35
C LEU A 325 -19.33 -3.05 38.43
N GLY A 326 -18.43 -3.93 38.91
CA GLY A 326 -18.71 -5.35 39.12
C GLY A 326 -18.82 -6.17 37.82
N VAL A 327 -18.21 -5.74 36.72
CA VAL A 327 -18.18 -6.48 35.43
C VAL A 327 -16.78 -7.08 35.16
N PRO A 328 -16.66 -8.08 34.27
CA PRO A 328 -15.35 -8.62 33.88
C PRO A 328 -14.42 -7.56 33.30
N ILE A 329 -13.11 -7.68 33.58
CA ILE A 329 -12.07 -6.96 32.85
C ILE A 329 -12.03 -7.53 31.42
N PRO A 330 -12.09 -6.70 30.36
CA PRO A 330 -11.96 -7.15 28.98
C PRO A 330 -10.73 -8.03 28.74
N TYR A 331 -10.88 -9.05 27.90
CA TYR A 331 -9.86 -10.08 27.71
C TYR A 331 -8.50 -9.55 27.27
N SER A 332 -8.44 -8.58 26.36
CA SER A 332 -7.21 -8.01 25.79
C SER A 332 -6.59 -6.88 26.63
N ASN A 333 -7.15 -6.59 27.81
CA ASN A 333 -6.64 -5.54 28.69
C ASN A 333 -5.21 -5.86 29.16
N ILE A 334 -4.35 -4.85 29.16
CA ILE A 334 -2.99 -4.88 29.75
C ILE A 334 -2.78 -3.80 30.82
N GLY A 335 -3.83 -3.05 31.17
CA GLY A 335 -3.77 -2.01 32.19
C GLY A 335 -3.56 -2.56 33.61
N GLU A 336 -2.94 -1.74 34.45
CA GLU A 336 -2.79 -1.96 35.89
C GLU A 336 -3.97 -1.30 36.63
N VAL A 337 -4.65 -2.05 37.49
CA VAL A 337 -5.76 -1.53 38.31
C VAL A 337 -5.29 -0.43 39.27
N MET A 338 -6.07 0.65 39.38
CA MET A 338 -5.87 1.73 40.35
C MET A 338 -6.39 1.31 41.73
N ALA A 339 -5.65 0.44 42.42
CA ALA A 339 -6.08 -0.22 43.65
C ALA A 339 -6.42 0.72 44.82
N ASP A 340 -5.90 1.95 44.82
CA ASP A 340 -6.25 3.01 45.78
C ASP A 340 -7.77 3.29 45.84
N MET A 341 -8.47 3.09 44.72
CA MET A 341 -9.93 3.27 44.61
C MET A 341 -10.72 2.09 45.17
N PHE A 342 -10.08 1.07 45.74
CA PHE A 342 -10.73 -0.10 46.33
C PHE A 342 -10.54 -0.18 47.84
N ALA A 343 -9.79 0.75 48.46
CA ALA A 343 -9.66 0.83 49.90
C ALA A 343 -10.98 1.30 50.53
N GLY A 344 -11.65 0.41 51.27
CA GLY A 344 -12.85 0.74 52.06
C GLY A 344 -12.52 1.47 53.38
N ASP A 345 -13.55 1.82 54.16
CA ASP A 345 -13.42 2.40 55.52
C ASP A 345 -12.98 1.37 56.60
N GLY A 346 -12.30 0.29 56.19
CA GLY A 346 -11.80 -0.78 57.05
C GLY A 346 -10.44 -0.48 57.69
N ASP A 347 -9.91 -1.42 58.46
CA ASP A 347 -8.52 -1.36 58.94
C ASP A 347 -7.52 -1.53 57.78
N ALA A 348 -6.25 -1.16 58.02
CA ALA A 348 -5.21 -1.19 57.00
C ALA A 348 -5.02 -2.58 56.37
N VAL A 349 -5.21 -3.64 57.16
CA VAL A 349 -5.09 -5.04 56.72
C VAL A 349 -6.24 -5.42 55.79
N SER A 350 -7.48 -5.07 56.12
CA SER A 350 -8.64 -5.31 55.26
C SER A 350 -8.53 -4.56 53.93
N ALA A 351 -8.08 -3.30 53.95
CA ALA A 351 -7.82 -2.53 52.74
C ALA A 351 -6.72 -3.18 51.89
N ALA A 352 -5.61 -3.60 52.48
CA ALA A 352 -4.53 -4.29 51.78
C ALA A 352 -4.98 -5.63 51.18
N LEU A 353 -5.83 -6.39 51.86
CA LEU A 353 -6.41 -7.63 51.33
C LEU A 353 -7.32 -7.38 50.12
N GLN A 354 -8.15 -6.33 50.16
CA GLN A 354 -8.98 -5.93 49.02
C GLN A 354 -8.13 -5.51 47.82
N GLN A 355 -7.10 -4.68 48.05
CA GLN A 355 -6.15 -4.27 47.01
C GLN A 355 -5.42 -5.48 46.40
N LEU A 356 -4.95 -6.39 47.24
CA LEU A 356 -4.30 -7.62 46.80
C LEU A 356 -5.24 -8.49 45.94
N SER A 357 -6.52 -8.59 46.31
CA SER A 357 -7.50 -9.37 45.54
C SER A 357 -7.71 -8.85 44.13
N VAL A 358 -7.83 -7.51 43.96
CA VAL A 358 -8.02 -6.91 42.63
C VAL A 358 -6.75 -7.00 41.78
N TYR A 359 -5.57 -6.87 42.38
CA TYR A 359 -4.30 -7.09 41.68
C TYR A 359 -4.13 -8.52 41.22
N HIS A 360 -4.53 -9.51 42.04
CA HIS A 360 -4.50 -10.92 41.64
C HIS A 360 -5.40 -11.18 40.42
N ILE A 361 -6.64 -10.68 40.45
CA ILE A 361 -7.60 -10.82 39.34
C ILE A 361 -7.04 -10.18 38.05
N ASN A 362 -6.52 -8.96 38.16
CA ASN A 362 -5.94 -8.23 37.03
C ASN A 362 -4.70 -8.95 36.46
N ALA A 363 -3.76 -9.37 37.31
CA ALA A 363 -2.57 -10.09 36.87
C ALA A 363 -2.91 -11.41 36.17
N LYS A 364 -3.87 -12.17 36.70
CA LYS A 364 -4.30 -13.43 36.09
C LYS A 364 -5.04 -13.24 34.77
N GLN A 365 -5.80 -12.15 34.61
CA GLN A 365 -6.40 -11.78 33.33
C GLN A 365 -5.31 -11.44 32.28
N VAL A 366 -4.31 -10.65 32.65
CA VAL A 366 -3.19 -10.28 31.76
C VAL A 366 -2.37 -11.51 31.36
N ASP A 367 -2.04 -12.39 32.31
CA ASP A 367 -1.31 -13.63 32.05
C ASP A 367 -2.02 -14.52 31.02
N ARG A 368 -3.33 -14.71 31.20
CA ARG A 368 -4.17 -15.49 30.28
C ARG A 368 -4.17 -14.92 28.86
N PHE A 369 -4.20 -13.58 28.75
CA PHE A 369 -4.11 -12.90 27.46
C PHE A 369 -2.75 -13.12 26.80
N LEU A 370 -1.65 -12.86 27.52
CA LEU A 370 -0.29 -13.00 26.99
C LEU A 370 0.02 -14.44 26.55
N GLN A 371 -0.42 -15.44 27.32
CA GLN A 371 -0.31 -16.85 26.93
C GLN A 371 -1.01 -17.12 25.60
N SER A 372 -2.26 -16.67 25.45
CA SER A 372 -3.01 -16.90 24.21
C SER A 372 -2.46 -16.10 23.02
N TYR A 373 -1.97 -14.89 23.27
CA TYR A 373 -1.36 -14.03 22.26
C TYR A 373 -0.06 -14.63 21.71
N SER A 374 0.83 -15.11 22.58
CA SER A 374 2.11 -15.73 22.20
C SER A 374 1.97 -17.00 21.35
N LEU A 375 0.80 -17.66 21.38
CA LEU A 375 0.52 -18.81 20.51
C LEU A 375 0.19 -18.40 19.06
N VAL A 376 -0.29 -17.18 18.86
CA VAL A 376 -0.77 -16.68 17.56
C VAL A 376 0.21 -15.69 16.93
N ALA A 377 0.98 -14.95 17.75
CA ALA A 377 1.86 -13.88 17.31
C ALA A 377 3.29 -14.04 17.88
N GLN A 378 4.31 -13.66 17.10
CA GLN A 378 5.74 -13.79 17.42
C GLN A 378 6.47 -12.44 17.58
N ASP A 379 5.71 -11.37 17.78
CA ASP A 379 6.16 -9.98 17.91
C ASP A 379 6.56 -9.59 19.35
N LEU A 380 6.26 -10.44 20.33
CA LEU A 380 6.78 -10.32 21.70
C LEU A 380 8.02 -11.21 21.89
N PRO A 381 9.13 -10.69 22.45
CA PRO A 381 10.35 -11.48 22.67
C PRO A 381 10.12 -12.66 23.62
N ALA A 382 10.60 -13.85 23.24
CA ALA A 382 10.38 -15.09 24.01
C ALA A 382 11.06 -15.07 25.39
N ASP A 383 12.24 -14.45 25.49
CA ASP A 383 12.99 -14.23 26.73
C ASP A 383 12.21 -13.33 27.70
N GLN A 384 11.60 -12.25 27.19
CA GLN A 384 10.77 -11.37 28.00
C GLN A 384 9.48 -12.06 28.45
N LEU A 385 8.84 -12.85 27.59
CA LEU A 385 7.65 -13.63 27.96
C LEU A 385 7.97 -14.67 29.04
N GLN A 386 9.11 -15.36 28.94
CA GLN A 386 9.56 -16.30 29.98
C GLN A 386 9.79 -15.56 31.32
N HIS A 387 10.47 -14.41 31.28
CA HIS A 387 10.68 -13.59 32.47
C HIS A 387 9.36 -13.15 33.14
N LEU A 388 8.37 -12.73 32.33
CA LEU A 388 7.04 -12.38 32.82
C LEU A 388 6.34 -13.58 33.46
N GLN A 389 6.45 -14.77 32.87
CA GLN A 389 5.88 -16.00 33.42
C GLN A 389 6.51 -16.36 34.77
N GLU A 390 7.83 -16.18 34.93
CA GLU A 390 8.55 -16.41 36.19
C GLU A 390 8.08 -15.43 37.29
N LEU A 391 7.98 -14.13 36.96
CA LEU A 391 7.46 -13.10 37.87
C LEU A 391 6.02 -13.42 38.33
N PHE A 392 5.15 -13.78 37.38
CA PHE A 392 3.76 -14.12 37.67
C PHE A 392 3.64 -15.36 38.55
N SER A 393 4.32 -16.45 38.17
CA SER A 393 4.24 -17.73 38.87
C SER A 393 4.73 -17.60 40.32
N SER A 394 5.82 -16.85 40.53
CA SER A 394 6.34 -16.56 41.88
C SER A 394 5.33 -15.78 42.74
N ALA A 395 4.68 -14.75 42.18
CA ALA A 395 3.69 -13.96 42.91
C ALA A 395 2.43 -14.78 43.25
N VAL A 396 1.96 -15.62 42.32
CA VAL A 396 0.79 -16.49 42.56
C VAL A 396 1.07 -17.55 43.62
N GLU A 397 2.26 -18.17 43.60
CA GLU A 397 2.65 -19.18 44.60
C GLU A 397 2.66 -18.59 46.01
N GLU A 398 3.26 -17.40 46.19
CA GLU A 398 3.26 -16.71 47.49
C GLU A 398 1.86 -16.27 47.92
N HIS A 399 1.00 -15.84 46.99
CA HIS A 399 -0.39 -15.53 47.29
C HIS A 399 -1.15 -16.75 47.82
N MET A 400 -0.97 -17.93 47.21
CA MET A 400 -1.57 -19.17 47.69
C MET A 400 -1.06 -19.58 49.08
N GLN A 401 0.23 -19.40 49.34
CA GLN A 401 0.81 -19.63 50.67
C GLN A 401 0.23 -18.68 51.72
N LEU A 402 -0.01 -17.42 51.37
CA LEU A 402 -0.60 -16.44 52.28
C LEU A 402 -2.08 -16.72 52.57
N LEU A 403 -2.87 -17.13 51.57
CA LEU A 403 -4.28 -17.50 51.76
C LEU A 403 -4.48 -18.68 52.72
N THR A 404 -3.61 -19.69 52.66
CA THR A 404 -3.67 -20.83 53.60
C THR A 404 -3.33 -20.44 55.03
N GLN A 405 -2.47 -19.43 55.23
CA GLN A 405 -2.09 -18.93 56.55
C GLN A 405 -3.16 -18.01 57.15
N VAL A 406 -3.83 -17.18 56.34
CA VAL A 406 -4.90 -16.27 56.79
C VAL A 406 -6.17 -17.03 57.22
N GLN A 407 -6.36 -18.26 56.74
CA GLN A 407 -7.44 -19.16 57.20
C GLN A 407 -7.16 -19.76 58.60
N GLY A 408 -5.94 -19.63 59.14
CA GLY A 408 -5.59 -20.04 60.50
C GLY A 408 -6.01 -19.02 61.57
N THR A 409 -6.36 -19.48 62.77
CA THR A 409 -6.94 -18.68 63.87
C THR A 409 -6.05 -17.60 64.50
N THR A 410 -4.82 -17.39 64.04
CA THR A 410 -3.89 -16.39 64.60
C THR A 410 -3.29 -15.52 63.50
N VAL A 411 -3.62 -14.23 63.48
CA VAL A 411 -3.05 -13.22 62.57
C VAL A 411 -1.59 -12.98 62.95
N PRO A 412 -0.60 -13.28 62.08
CA PRO A 412 0.81 -13.04 62.38
C PRO A 412 1.11 -11.53 62.42
N PRO A 413 1.99 -11.05 63.32
CA PRO A 413 2.43 -9.65 63.34
C PRO A 413 3.19 -9.22 62.07
N GLU A 414 3.64 -10.17 61.23
CA GLU A 414 4.31 -9.93 59.96
C GLU A 414 3.35 -9.89 58.74
N LEU A 415 2.03 -9.94 58.95
CA LEU A 415 1.07 -10.04 57.83
C LEU A 415 1.03 -8.79 56.94
N GLU A 416 0.96 -7.60 57.54
CA GLU A 416 0.90 -6.32 56.83
C GLU A 416 2.11 -6.07 55.90
N PRO A 417 3.38 -6.20 56.34
CA PRO A 417 4.52 -6.02 55.44
C PRO A 417 4.58 -7.08 54.33
N ARG A 418 4.13 -8.31 54.60
CA ARG A 418 4.04 -9.36 53.58
C ARG A 418 2.97 -9.06 52.53
N LEU A 419 1.81 -8.55 52.93
CA LEU A 419 0.78 -8.07 52.01
C LEU A 419 1.32 -6.96 51.10
N GLY A 420 2.00 -5.97 51.69
CA GLY A 420 2.63 -4.87 50.93
C GLY A 420 3.68 -5.38 49.94
N SER A 421 4.52 -6.34 50.33
CA SER A 421 5.51 -6.96 49.43
C SER A 421 4.84 -7.69 48.26
N LEU A 422 3.77 -8.45 48.53
CA LEU A 422 3.06 -9.21 47.51
C LEU A 422 2.30 -8.31 46.52
N ILE A 423 1.67 -7.24 47.01
CA ILE A 423 1.07 -6.19 46.16
C ILE A 423 2.12 -5.62 45.21
N SER A 424 3.30 -5.27 45.73
CA SER A 424 4.40 -4.74 44.92
C SER A 424 4.87 -5.71 43.82
N ARG A 425 4.85 -7.03 44.08
CA ARG A 425 5.18 -8.04 43.07
C ARG A 425 4.16 -8.12 41.93
N PHE A 426 2.85 -8.07 42.25
CA PHE A 426 1.82 -8.02 41.20
C PHE A 426 1.89 -6.73 40.39
N GLN A 427 2.13 -5.59 41.05
CA GLN A 427 2.36 -4.31 40.37
C GLN A 427 3.58 -4.39 39.43
N HIS A 428 4.69 -4.96 39.90
CA HIS A 428 5.89 -5.15 39.10
C HIS A 428 5.59 -6.00 37.85
N TYR A 429 4.91 -7.14 38.01
CA TYR A 429 4.50 -7.98 36.89
C TYR A 429 3.63 -7.22 35.87
N LEU A 430 2.59 -6.52 36.32
CA LEU A 430 1.68 -5.76 35.43
C LEU A 430 2.41 -4.64 34.68
N ARG A 431 3.32 -3.92 35.36
CA ARG A 431 4.11 -2.84 34.75
C ARG A 431 5.11 -3.37 33.73
N GLU A 432 5.80 -4.46 34.03
CA GLU A 432 6.70 -5.12 33.09
C GLU A 432 5.94 -5.69 31.90
N ALA A 433 4.80 -6.35 32.12
CA ALA A 433 3.94 -6.86 31.05
C ALA A 433 3.52 -5.75 30.08
N ARG A 434 3.07 -4.61 30.62
CA ARG A 434 2.74 -3.44 29.81
C ARG A 434 3.96 -2.88 29.08
N ALA A 435 5.12 -2.77 29.75
CA ALA A 435 6.33 -2.24 29.15
C ALA A 435 6.80 -3.06 27.94
N VAL A 436 6.77 -4.39 28.06
CA VAL A 436 7.04 -5.33 26.96
C VAL A 436 6.08 -5.09 25.78
N CYS A 437 4.77 -4.98 26.06
CA CYS A 437 3.76 -4.69 25.04
C CYS A 437 3.96 -3.31 24.39
N THR A 438 4.23 -2.26 25.16
CA THR A 438 4.46 -0.88 24.67
C THR A 438 5.69 -0.81 23.77
N GLN A 439 6.76 -1.52 24.12
CA GLN A 439 7.99 -1.54 23.33
C GLN A 439 7.75 -2.16 21.95
N SER A 440 6.93 -3.22 21.86
CA SER A 440 6.62 -3.88 20.59
C SER A 440 5.53 -3.16 19.77
N TRP A 441 4.50 -2.60 20.41
CA TRP A 441 3.28 -2.16 19.69
C TRP A 441 3.15 -0.64 19.50
N ALA A 442 3.84 0.18 20.29
CA ALA A 442 3.57 1.62 20.35
C ALA A 442 4.78 2.50 19.95
N ARG A 443 5.95 1.92 19.65
CA ARG A 443 7.18 2.69 19.35
C ARG A 443 7.74 2.37 17.97
N PHE A 444 8.11 3.41 17.24
CA PHE A 444 8.89 3.27 16.02
C PHE A 444 10.30 2.76 16.33
N HIS A 445 10.93 2.06 15.39
CA HIS A 445 12.35 1.70 15.43
C HIS A 445 13.17 2.53 14.40
N PRO A 446 13.74 3.68 14.80
CA PRO A 446 14.43 4.58 13.87
C PRO A 446 15.60 3.92 13.12
N LEU A 447 16.33 2.99 13.76
CA LEU A 447 17.45 2.30 13.12
C LEU A 447 16.98 1.40 11.96
N ARG A 448 15.87 0.68 12.14
CA ARG A 448 15.26 -0.14 11.08
C ARG A 448 14.73 0.73 9.94
N MET A 449 14.07 1.84 10.28
CA MET A 449 13.61 2.83 9.28
C MET A 449 14.77 3.42 8.47
N VAL A 450 15.82 3.92 9.13
CA VAL A 450 17.01 4.47 8.45
C VAL A 450 17.72 3.40 7.62
N GLY A 451 17.86 2.19 8.15
CA GLY A 451 18.43 1.05 7.42
C GLY A 451 17.65 0.74 6.14
N GLY A 452 16.32 0.69 6.22
CA GLY A 452 15.44 0.51 5.06
C GLY A 452 15.58 1.64 4.03
N CYS A 453 15.57 2.91 4.47
CA CYS A 453 15.79 4.08 3.62
C CYS A 453 17.13 3.99 2.86
N VAL A 454 18.22 3.68 3.58
CA VAL A 454 19.57 3.57 3.01
C VAL A 454 19.62 2.45 1.99
N LEU A 455 19.04 1.29 2.29
CA LEU A 455 19.04 0.13 1.38
C LEU A 455 18.21 0.40 0.11
N ILE A 456 17.10 1.11 0.21
CA ILE A 456 16.31 1.54 -0.97
C ILE A 456 17.10 2.58 -1.78
N ALA A 457 17.72 3.57 -1.13
CA ALA A 457 18.51 4.61 -1.80
C ALA A 457 19.73 4.02 -2.54
N SER A 458 20.44 3.08 -1.92
CA SER A 458 21.56 2.37 -2.55
C SER A 458 21.10 1.48 -3.70
N SER A 459 19.92 0.85 -3.60
CA SER A 459 19.29 0.10 -4.70
C SER A 459 18.96 0.99 -5.90
N CYS A 460 18.45 2.20 -5.67
CA CYS A 460 18.22 3.19 -6.71
C CYS A 460 19.54 3.61 -7.39
N LEU A 461 20.58 3.91 -6.59
CA LEU A 461 21.90 4.24 -7.13
C LEU A 461 22.46 3.10 -7.99
N LEU A 462 22.31 1.87 -7.54
CA LEU A 462 22.68 0.67 -8.28
C LEU A 462 21.95 0.58 -9.62
N CYS A 463 20.63 0.79 -9.65
CA CYS A 463 19.83 0.75 -10.88
C CYS A 463 20.32 1.79 -11.89
N TYR A 464 20.54 3.04 -11.46
CA TYR A 464 21.04 4.11 -12.31
C TYR A 464 22.41 3.74 -12.89
N MET A 465 23.38 3.40 -12.02
CA MET A 465 24.74 3.05 -12.43
C MET A 465 24.77 1.84 -13.36
N ALA A 466 24.07 0.75 -13.01
CA ALA A 466 24.03 -0.46 -13.81
C ALA A 466 23.39 -0.21 -15.19
N SER A 467 22.39 0.69 -15.29
CA SER A 467 21.74 1.04 -16.57
C SER A 467 22.66 1.83 -17.52
N GLU A 468 23.57 2.64 -16.98
CA GLU A 468 24.58 3.38 -17.75
C GLU A 468 25.76 2.48 -18.10
N LEU A 469 26.22 1.62 -17.18
CA LEU A 469 27.35 0.72 -17.43
C LEU A 469 27.03 -0.41 -18.41
N ALA A 470 25.81 -0.94 -18.38
CA ALA A 470 25.36 -1.94 -19.33
C ALA A 470 25.54 -1.47 -20.80
N ALA A 471 25.53 -0.16 -21.06
CA ALA A 471 25.82 0.41 -22.38
C ALA A 471 27.24 0.13 -22.90
N SER A 472 28.19 -0.16 -22.00
CA SER A 472 29.64 -0.12 -22.29
C SER A 472 30.32 -1.50 -22.39
N SER A 473 29.66 -2.60 -22.05
CA SER A 473 30.32 -3.91 -21.95
C SER A 473 29.38 -5.09 -22.24
N GLN A 474 29.73 -5.88 -23.25
CA GLN A 474 29.00 -7.06 -23.74
C GLN A 474 28.91 -8.22 -22.72
N SER A 475 29.86 -8.33 -21.78
CA SER A 475 29.92 -9.39 -20.74
C SER A 475 29.40 -8.95 -19.36
N PHE A 476 28.86 -7.72 -19.26
CA PHE A 476 28.54 -7.06 -17.98
C PHE A 476 27.67 -7.90 -17.05
N CYS A 477 26.58 -8.49 -17.56
CA CYS A 477 25.58 -9.16 -16.74
C CYS A 477 26.13 -10.43 -16.05
N ARG A 478 26.90 -11.27 -16.76
CA ARG A 478 27.43 -12.53 -16.19
C ARG A 478 28.49 -12.29 -15.13
N SER A 479 29.43 -11.39 -15.40
CA SER A 479 30.49 -11.07 -14.45
C SER A 479 29.95 -10.36 -13.21
N CYS A 480 28.99 -9.44 -13.36
CA CYS A 480 28.45 -8.69 -12.24
C CYS A 480 27.46 -9.48 -11.36
N LEU A 481 26.81 -10.53 -11.87
CA LEU A 481 25.88 -11.37 -11.10
C LEU A 481 26.54 -12.31 -10.10
N LEU A 482 27.74 -12.81 -10.42
CA LEU A 482 28.41 -13.81 -9.59
C LEU A 482 28.82 -13.24 -8.22
N TYR A 483 29.16 -11.95 -8.15
CA TYR A 483 29.62 -11.32 -6.92
C TYR A 483 28.49 -11.13 -5.89
N PRO A 484 27.33 -10.53 -6.21
CA PRO A 484 26.22 -10.45 -5.26
C PRO A 484 25.73 -11.81 -4.78
N LEU A 485 25.69 -12.81 -5.67
CA LEU A 485 25.27 -14.18 -5.34
C LEU A 485 26.26 -14.89 -4.42
N PHE A 486 27.54 -14.50 -4.41
CA PHE A 486 28.54 -15.00 -3.46
C PHE A 486 28.48 -14.23 -2.13
N TRP A 487 28.45 -12.90 -2.19
CA TRP A 487 28.50 -12.04 -1.00
C TRP A 487 27.20 -12.08 -0.17
N GLY A 488 26.04 -12.31 -0.79
CA GLY A 488 24.76 -12.47 -0.07
C GLY A 488 24.78 -13.64 0.93
N PRO A 489 25.05 -14.88 0.50
CA PRO A 489 25.20 -16.03 1.39
C PRO A 489 26.31 -15.86 2.43
N VAL A 490 27.44 -15.25 2.08
CA VAL A 490 28.51 -14.92 3.04
C VAL A 490 27.99 -13.97 4.12
N GLY A 491 27.26 -12.92 3.75
CA GLY A 491 26.63 -12.01 4.70
C GLY A 491 25.63 -12.71 5.62
N ALA A 492 24.77 -13.56 5.06
CA ALA A 492 23.81 -14.36 5.85
C ALA A 492 24.51 -15.31 6.82
N ALA A 493 25.57 -16.00 6.37
CA ALA A 493 26.35 -16.92 7.20
C ALA A 493 27.08 -16.21 8.33
N VAL A 494 27.65 -15.03 8.08
CA VAL A 494 28.33 -14.22 9.12
C VAL A 494 27.34 -13.80 10.19
N LEU A 495 26.15 -13.32 9.83
CA LEU A 495 25.13 -12.99 10.84
C LEU A 495 24.59 -14.20 11.56
N TRP A 496 24.34 -15.29 10.85
CA TRP A 496 23.91 -16.54 11.48
C TRP A 496 24.93 -17.03 12.51
N LEU A 497 26.23 -16.93 12.21
CA LEU A 497 27.30 -17.23 13.16
C LEU A 497 27.29 -16.27 14.36
N VAL A 498 27.22 -14.96 14.14
CA VAL A 498 27.10 -13.96 15.23
C VAL A 498 25.91 -14.28 16.13
N HIS A 499 24.80 -14.68 15.53
CA HIS A 499 23.55 -14.95 16.23
C HIS A 499 23.59 -16.23 17.10
N ILE A 500 24.28 -17.27 16.62
CA ILE A 500 24.59 -18.47 17.44
C ILE A 500 25.42 -18.09 18.66
N PHE A 501 26.35 -17.14 18.52
CA PHE A 501 27.16 -16.67 19.64
C PHE A 501 26.38 -15.79 20.63
N THR A 502 25.32 -15.10 20.20
CA THR A 502 24.54 -14.19 21.06
C THR A 502 23.30 -14.82 21.71
N GLN A 503 22.91 -16.06 21.35
CA GLN A 503 21.69 -16.75 21.84
C GLN A 503 20.36 -15.98 21.66
N GLU A 504 20.31 -15.00 20.77
CA GLU A 504 19.04 -14.34 20.42
C GLU A 504 18.26 -15.16 19.37
N GLY A 505 17.00 -14.83 19.12
CA GLY A 505 16.12 -15.49 18.14
C GLY A 505 16.27 -14.94 16.71
N LEU A 506 16.28 -15.82 15.70
CA LEU A 506 16.67 -15.49 14.32
C LEU A 506 15.57 -14.69 13.59
N ASP A 507 15.70 -13.35 13.56
CA ASP A 507 14.84 -12.48 12.75
C ASP A 507 15.20 -12.63 11.25
N LEU A 508 14.40 -13.41 10.52
CA LEU A 508 14.57 -13.67 9.09
C LEU A 508 14.62 -12.38 8.26
N LEU A 509 13.87 -11.35 8.65
CA LEU A 509 13.84 -10.08 7.95
C LEU A 509 15.16 -9.34 8.11
N LEU A 510 15.72 -9.33 9.33
CA LEU A 510 17.03 -8.73 9.59
C LEU A 510 18.14 -9.46 8.84
N VAL A 511 18.13 -10.80 8.85
CA VAL A 511 19.10 -11.62 8.11
C VAL A 511 19.03 -11.35 6.60
N SER A 512 17.82 -11.31 6.04
CA SER A 512 17.62 -11.03 4.61
C SER A 512 18.07 -9.61 4.22
N SER A 513 17.82 -8.62 5.08
CA SER A 513 18.21 -7.22 4.87
C SER A 513 19.73 -7.03 4.92
N TRP A 514 20.40 -7.71 5.83
CA TRP A 514 21.85 -7.73 5.89
C TRP A 514 22.47 -8.46 4.70
N ALA A 515 21.94 -9.62 4.31
CA ALA A 515 22.39 -10.33 3.11
C ALA A 515 22.25 -9.44 1.87
N ALA A 516 21.14 -8.71 1.75
CA ALA A 516 20.92 -7.71 0.71
C ALA A 516 21.98 -6.60 0.73
N ALA A 517 22.24 -5.99 1.89
CA ALA A 517 23.23 -4.93 2.05
C ALA A 517 24.66 -5.40 1.69
N VAL A 518 25.08 -6.57 2.18
CA VAL A 518 26.40 -7.14 1.86
C VAL A 518 26.51 -7.49 0.38
N SER A 519 25.46 -8.01 -0.24
CA SER A 519 25.45 -8.27 -1.69
C SER A 519 25.60 -7.00 -2.53
N GLN A 520 25.02 -5.88 -2.10
CA GLN A 520 25.19 -4.58 -2.75
C GLN A 520 26.59 -4.00 -2.55
N LEU A 521 27.14 -4.08 -1.34
CA LEU A 521 28.50 -3.64 -1.08
C LEU A 521 29.50 -4.43 -1.91
N GLY A 522 29.31 -5.75 -2.05
CA GLY A 522 30.10 -6.59 -2.94
C GLY A 522 30.03 -6.13 -4.41
N PHE A 523 28.84 -5.74 -4.87
CA PHE A 523 28.65 -5.15 -6.20
C PHE A 523 29.40 -3.82 -6.37
N PHE A 524 29.23 -2.88 -5.43
CA PHE A 524 29.90 -1.57 -5.49
C PHE A 524 31.42 -1.66 -5.37
N TRP A 525 31.93 -2.58 -4.53
CA TRP A 525 33.36 -2.85 -4.40
C TRP A 525 33.96 -3.35 -5.72
N HIS A 526 33.30 -4.33 -6.34
CA HIS A 526 33.72 -4.84 -7.64
C HIS A 526 33.65 -3.77 -8.72
N TRP A 527 32.59 -2.97 -8.72
CA TRP A 527 32.42 -1.83 -9.61
C TRP A 527 33.58 -0.83 -9.48
N TRP A 528 33.92 -0.41 -8.25
CA TRP A 528 35.01 0.52 -7.99
C TRP A 528 36.35 -0.02 -8.53
N GLY A 529 36.62 -1.30 -8.30
CA GLY A 529 37.81 -1.98 -8.82
C GLY A 529 37.89 -2.01 -10.35
N GLN A 530 36.77 -2.26 -11.05
CA GLN A 530 36.73 -2.23 -12.51
C GLN A 530 36.83 -0.82 -13.08
N HIS A 531 36.14 0.15 -12.47
CA HIS A 531 36.18 1.55 -12.88
C HIS A 531 37.61 2.10 -12.81
N LEU A 532 38.31 1.84 -11.70
CA LEU A 532 39.70 2.28 -11.52
C LEU A 532 40.65 1.65 -12.53
N LYS A 533 40.44 0.37 -12.91
CA LYS A 533 41.19 -0.29 -13.98
C LYS A 533 40.90 0.31 -15.35
N ARG A 534 39.63 0.58 -15.68
CA ARG A 534 39.25 1.21 -16.96
C ARG A 534 39.83 2.61 -17.10
N VAL A 535 39.70 3.47 -16.08
CA VAL A 535 40.28 4.82 -16.07
C VAL A 535 41.79 4.80 -16.27
N ARG A 536 42.50 3.81 -15.71
CA ARG A 536 43.95 3.62 -15.93
C ARG A 536 44.29 3.10 -17.32
N LEU A 537 43.48 2.21 -17.89
CA LEU A 537 43.72 1.56 -19.20
C LEU A 537 43.38 2.45 -20.39
N THR A 538 42.32 3.26 -20.30
CA THR A 538 41.86 4.05 -21.44
C THR A 538 42.48 5.44 -21.52
N GLY A 539 43.24 5.90 -20.50
CA GLY A 539 43.85 7.24 -20.48
C GLY A 539 42.86 8.38 -20.77
N SER A 540 41.57 8.09 -20.70
CA SER A 540 40.52 8.88 -21.31
C SER A 540 39.93 9.80 -20.26
N GLN A 541 40.13 11.10 -20.45
CA GLN A 541 39.28 12.10 -19.81
C GLN A 541 37.80 11.73 -20.03
N PRO A 542 36.90 12.04 -19.08
CA PRO A 542 35.49 11.74 -19.20
C PRO A 542 34.95 12.24 -20.55
N PRO A 543 34.05 11.50 -21.22
CA PRO A 543 33.56 11.83 -22.57
C PRO A 543 32.90 13.22 -22.69
N LEU A 544 32.56 13.82 -21.55
CA LEU A 544 32.11 15.21 -21.46
C LEU A 544 33.22 16.25 -21.56
N ALA A 545 34.52 15.93 -21.57
CA ALA A 545 35.61 16.90 -21.57
C ALA A 545 36.11 17.32 -22.97
N SER A 546 35.72 16.61 -24.05
CA SER A 546 36.19 16.86 -25.42
C SER A 546 35.14 17.50 -26.36
N GLY A 547 33.86 17.51 -26.00
CA GLY A 547 32.80 18.15 -26.78
C GLY A 547 32.68 19.66 -26.53
N GLY A 548 32.37 20.45 -27.55
CA GLY A 548 32.11 21.89 -27.41
C GLY A 548 30.95 22.20 -26.44
N LEU A 549 30.96 23.38 -25.80
CA LEU A 549 29.99 23.81 -24.78
C LEU A 549 28.52 23.56 -25.18
N ARG A 550 28.20 23.80 -26.46
CA ARG A 550 26.86 23.62 -27.04
C ARG A 550 26.39 22.16 -27.12
N GLN A 551 27.31 21.20 -27.19
CA GLN A 551 27.00 19.76 -27.23
C GLN A 551 26.84 19.21 -25.81
N ARG A 552 27.63 19.69 -24.85
CA ARG A 552 27.46 19.38 -23.42
C ARG A 552 26.14 19.90 -22.87
N LEU A 553 25.78 21.15 -23.20
CA LEU A 553 24.49 21.74 -22.83
C LEU A 553 23.31 20.93 -23.38
N ARG A 554 23.36 20.49 -24.65
CA ARG A 554 22.31 19.67 -25.27
C ARG A 554 22.16 18.29 -24.61
N ALA A 555 23.28 17.62 -24.30
CA ALA A 555 23.26 16.35 -23.59
C ALA A 555 22.72 16.50 -22.16
N TRP A 556 23.14 17.55 -21.45
CA TRP A 556 22.68 17.86 -20.10
C TRP A 556 21.18 18.17 -20.07
N LEU A 557 20.69 19.05 -20.95
CA LEU A 557 19.26 19.35 -21.10
C LEU A 557 18.42 18.10 -21.42
N GLY A 558 18.97 17.17 -22.22
CA GLY A 558 18.30 15.92 -22.58
C GLY A 558 18.03 14.97 -21.41
N LEU A 559 18.88 14.98 -20.39
CA LEU A 559 18.69 14.21 -19.15
C LEU A 559 18.01 15.04 -18.05
N ALA A 560 18.27 16.34 -18.01
CA ALA A 560 17.76 17.25 -16.97
C ALA A 560 16.23 17.38 -16.99
N PHE A 561 15.58 17.45 -18.16
CA PHE A 561 14.11 17.60 -18.19
C PHE A 561 13.36 16.38 -17.67
N PRO A 562 13.62 15.15 -18.15
CA PRO A 562 12.90 13.97 -17.65
C PRO A 562 13.19 13.71 -16.17
N MET A 563 14.47 13.80 -15.76
CA MET A 563 14.85 13.60 -14.36
C MET A 563 14.33 14.73 -13.47
N GLY A 564 14.27 15.97 -13.95
CA GLY A 564 13.72 17.10 -13.23
C GLY A 564 12.23 16.93 -12.92
N ILE A 565 11.43 16.43 -13.87
CA ILE A 565 10.01 16.10 -13.61
C ILE A 565 9.88 14.98 -12.58
N LEU A 566 10.71 13.95 -12.66
CA LEU A 566 10.73 12.87 -11.68
C LEU A 566 11.07 13.39 -10.28
N PHE A 567 12.16 14.14 -10.13
CA PHE A 567 12.58 14.69 -8.85
C PHE A 567 11.59 15.73 -8.30
N PHE A 568 10.94 16.51 -9.15
CA PHE A 568 9.84 17.39 -8.74
C PHE A 568 8.68 16.58 -8.15
N ARG A 569 8.25 15.51 -8.83
CA ARG A 569 7.22 14.59 -8.28
C ARG A 569 7.66 14.01 -6.94
N CYS A 570 8.90 13.51 -6.84
CA CYS A 570 9.45 12.94 -5.61
C CYS A 570 9.49 13.98 -4.46
N GLY A 571 10.02 15.18 -4.70
CA GLY A 571 10.09 16.24 -3.70
C GLY A 571 8.71 16.71 -3.23
N ALA A 572 7.72 16.67 -4.12
CA ALA A 572 6.37 17.07 -3.77
C ALA A 572 5.62 16.03 -2.90
N MET A 573 6.10 14.79 -2.78
CA MET A 573 5.52 13.78 -1.87
C MET A 573 5.63 14.15 -0.39
N PHE A 574 6.42 15.18 -0.05
CA PHE A 574 6.50 15.74 1.31
C PHE A 574 5.35 16.71 1.62
N SER A 575 4.51 17.05 0.66
CA SER A 575 3.32 17.88 0.87
C SER A 575 2.06 17.02 0.89
N ASP A 576 1.29 17.15 1.96
CA ASP A 576 -0.05 16.57 2.11
C ASP A 576 -0.98 17.03 0.97
N SER A 577 -0.99 18.33 0.65
CA SER A 577 -1.80 18.91 -0.42
C SER A 577 -1.49 18.29 -1.79
N PHE A 578 -0.22 17.97 -2.04
CA PHE A 578 0.20 17.31 -3.27
C PHE A 578 -0.26 15.86 -3.33
N VAL A 579 -0.08 15.09 -2.25
CA VAL A 579 -0.52 13.69 -2.17
C VAL A 579 -2.04 13.60 -2.30
N VAL A 580 -2.79 14.56 -1.75
CA VAL A 580 -4.24 14.68 -1.93
C VAL A 580 -4.61 15.01 -3.39
N ALA A 581 -3.85 15.88 -4.05
CA ALA A 581 -4.12 16.31 -5.43
C ALA A 581 -3.46 15.44 -6.52
N GLU A 582 -2.77 14.35 -6.18
CA GLU A 582 -1.91 13.61 -7.11
C GLU A 582 -2.67 13.11 -8.35
N ALA A 583 -3.94 12.75 -8.22
CA ALA A 583 -4.82 12.38 -9.34
C ALA A 583 -4.85 13.43 -10.46
N ARG A 584 -4.69 14.73 -10.12
CA ARG A 584 -4.61 15.83 -11.10
C ARG A 584 -3.17 16.14 -11.49
N VAL A 585 -2.20 15.85 -10.62
CA VAL A 585 -0.80 16.18 -10.86
C VAL A 585 -0.11 15.17 -11.77
N ALA A 586 -0.32 13.87 -11.59
CA ALA A 586 0.25 12.83 -12.45
C ALA A 586 -0.06 13.06 -13.97
N PRO A 587 -1.32 13.26 -14.39
CA PRO A 587 -1.65 13.61 -15.78
C PRO A 587 -1.02 14.94 -16.24
N PHE A 588 -0.94 15.95 -15.36
CA PHE A 588 -0.29 17.22 -15.67
C PHE A 588 1.21 17.06 -15.93
N LEU A 589 1.91 16.26 -15.13
CA LEU A 589 3.33 15.96 -15.31
C LEU A 589 3.58 15.14 -16.60
N LEU A 590 2.68 14.21 -16.93
CA LEU A 590 2.74 13.45 -18.19
C LEU A 590 2.62 14.39 -19.40
N ALA A 591 1.59 15.24 -19.42
CA ALA A 591 1.40 16.22 -20.48
C ALA A 591 2.60 17.17 -20.60
N SER A 592 3.12 17.64 -19.46
CA SER A 592 4.29 18.53 -19.42
C SER A 592 5.55 17.87 -19.99
N LEU A 593 5.82 16.61 -19.64
CA LEU A 593 6.97 15.87 -20.14
C LEU A 593 6.93 15.69 -21.66
N VAL A 594 5.76 15.37 -22.23
CA VAL A 594 5.59 15.22 -23.67
C VAL A 594 5.67 16.57 -24.39
N MET A 595 5.13 17.64 -23.81
CA MET A 595 5.28 18.99 -24.37
C MET A 595 6.74 19.46 -24.36
N LEU A 596 7.49 19.18 -23.29
CA LEU A 596 8.94 19.46 -23.23
C LEU A 596 9.72 18.64 -24.26
N LEU A 597 9.31 17.40 -24.55
CA LEU A 597 9.91 16.60 -25.63
C LEU A 597 9.73 17.27 -26.99
N VAL A 598 8.51 17.76 -27.30
CA VAL A 598 8.25 18.49 -28.56
C VAL A 598 9.04 19.79 -28.59
N GLY A 599 9.07 20.55 -27.49
CA GLY A 599 9.87 21.76 -27.36
C GLY A 599 11.37 21.52 -27.57
N LYS A 600 11.91 20.41 -27.06
CA LYS A 600 13.29 19.98 -27.29
C LYS A 600 13.55 19.67 -28.77
N LEU A 601 12.66 18.90 -29.41
CA LEU A 601 12.77 18.61 -30.85
C LEU A 601 12.73 19.90 -31.69
N HIS A 602 11.94 20.88 -31.28
CA HIS A 602 11.91 22.20 -31.91
C HIS A 602 13.25 22.93 -31.74
N TRP A 603 13.75 23.01 -30.50
CA TRP A 603 14.99 23.70 -30.16
C TRP A 603 16.22 23.09 -30.85
N ASP A 604 16.23 21.77 -31.02
CA ASP A 604 17.28 21.04 -31.74
C ASP A 604 17.19 21.22 -33.27
N GLY A 605 16.25 22.04 -33.77
CA GLY A 605 16.03 22.28 -35.20
C GLY A 605 15.45 21.08 -35.94
N ARG A 606 14.95 20.07 -35.21
CA ARG A 606 14.35 18.85 -35.77
C ARG A 606 12.88 19.04 -36.16
N LEU A 607 12.28 20.20 -35.89
CA LEU A 607 10.94 20.57 -36.35
C LEU A 607 10.96 21.73 -37.37
N THR A 608 12.14 22.26 -37.71
CA THR A 608 12.35 23.31 -38.71
C THR A 608 12.93 22.74 -40.01
N VAL A 609 12.90 23.51 -41.11
CA VAL A 609 13.35 23.09 -42.45
C VAL A 609 14.81 22.58 -42.40
N PRO A 610 15.14 21.42 -42.99
CA PRO A 610 16.48 20.84 -42.87
C PRO A 610 17.51 21.59 -43.72
N GLU A 611 18.52 22.19 -43.08
CA GLU A 611 19.64 22.90 -43.75
C GLU A 611 20.87 22.01 -44.06
N GLY A 612 20.78 20.68 -43.88
CA GLY A 612 21.95 19.77 -43.97
C GLY A 612 21.97 18.79 -45.16
N PRO A 613 23.14 18.47 -45.74
CA PRO A 613 23.27 17.58 -46.91
C PRO A 613 22.95 16.10 -46.64
N LYS A 614 23.10 15.60 -45.39
CA LYS A 614 22.78 14.20 -45.03
C LYS A 614 21.28 13.92 -44.82
N GLN A 615 20.44 14.95 -44.69
CA GLN A 615 18.99 14.82 -44.47
C GLN A 615 18.16 15.06 -45.74
N GLN A 616 18.79 15.42 -46.86
CA GLN A 616 18.14 15.53 -48.18
C GLN A 616 17.75 14.17 -48.79
N LEU A 617 18.16 13.05 -48.18
CA LEU A 617 17.83 11.69 -48.65
C LEU A 617 16.37 11.29 -48.35
N LEU A 618 15.77 11.85 -47.29
CA LEU A 618 14.34 11.73 -46.98
C LEU A 618 13.62 12.92 -47.61
N GLY A 619 12.91 12.71 -48.72
CA GLY A 619 12.23 13.78 -49.43
C GLY A 619 11.39 14.68 -48.51
N PHE A 620 11.50 16.00 -48.69
CA PHE A 620 10.88 17.06 -47.86
C PHE A 620 9.41 16.80 -47.48
N SER A 621 8.63 16.18 -48.38
CA SER A 621 7.24 15.80 -48.15
C SER A 621 7.05 14.71 -47.08
N SER A 622 7.98 13.75 -46.93
CA SER A 622 7.87 12.68 -45.93
C SER A 622 8.19 13.19 -44.52
N TYR A 623 9.17 14.08 -44.41
CA TYR A 623 9.54 14.71 -43.15
C TYR A 623 8.42 15.58 -42.58
N ARG A 624 7.78 16.41 -43.43
CA ARG A 624 6.62 17.22 -43.02
C ARG A 624 5.44 16.37 -42.55
N ARG A 625 5.24 15.18 -43.14
CA ARG A 625 4.20 14.23 -42.74
C ARG A 625 4.45 13.65 -41.34
N GLU A 626 5.70 13.30 -41.02
CA GLU A 626 6.08 12.79 -39.69
C GLU A 626 5.89 13.85 -38.59
N ILE A 627 6.21 15.12 -38.89
CA ILE A 627 5.95 16.25 -37.96
C ILE A 627 4.45 16.41 -37.68
N TRP A 628 3.61 16.44 -38.73
CA TRP A 628 2.16 16.52 -38.55
C TRP A 628 1.60 15.32 -37.80
N TYR A 629 2.11 14.13 -38.09
CA TYR A 629 1.73 12.91 -37.39
C TYR A 629 2.07 12.98 -35.89
N LEU A 630 3.27 13.44 -35.53
CA LEU A 630 3.67 13.68 -34.14
C LEU A 630 2.72 14.69 -33.45
N LEU A 631 2.41 15.81 -34.09
CA LEU A 631 1.52 16.83 -33.51
C LEU A 631 0.10 16.29 -33.29
N CYS A 632 -0.43 15.51 -34.22
CA CYS A 632 -1.72 14.84 -34.05
C CYS A 632 -1.70 13.85 -32.89
N LEU A 633 -0.63 13.05 -32.76
CA LEU A 633 -0.48 12.11 -31.64
C LEU A 633 -0.42 12.84 -30.28
N VAL A 634 0.29 13.97 -30.21
CA VAL A 634 0.35 14.79 -28.99
C VAL A 634 -1.02 15.37 -28.66
N ALA A 635 -1.77 15.86 -29.65
CA ALA A 635 -3.15 16.31 -29.44
C ALA A 635 -4.06 15.19 -28.93
N MET A 636 -3.92 13.98 -29.48
CA MET A 636 -4.65 12.79 -29.02
C MET A 636 -4.28 12.40 -27.58
N LEU A 637 -2.99 12.48 -27.21
CA LEU A 637 -2.54 12.26 -25.84
C LEU A 637 -3.17 13.26 -24.88
N LEU A 638 -3.13 14.56 -25.22
CA LEU A 638 -3.73 15.61 -24.38
C LEU A 638 -5.24 15.42 -24.24
N LEU A 639 -5.92 14.96 -25.28
CA LEU A 639 -7.33 14.56 -25.20
C LEU A 639 -7.52 13.38 -24.24
N CYS A 640 -6.69 12.35 -24.31
CA CYS A 640 -6.77 11.19 -23.42
C CYS A 640 -6.59 11.60 -21.95
N VAL A 641 -5.56 12.39 -21.67
CA VAL A 641 -5.28 12.96 -20.34
C VAL A 641 -6.47 13.77 -19.80
N ARG A 642 -7.17 14.51 -20.65
CA ARG A 642 -8.36 15.28 -20.25
C ARG A 642 -9.54 14.36 -19.98
N LEU A 643 -9.78 13.38 -20.86
CA LEU A 643 -10.86 12.41 -20.70
C LEU A 643 -10.69 11.52 -19.47
N SER A 644 -9.45 11.23 -19.05
CA SER A 644 -9.18 10.37 -17.88
C SER A 644 -9.74 10.96 -16.59
N SER A 645 -9.77 12.31 -16.50
CA SER A 645 -10.31 13.03 -15.34
C SER A 645 -11.80 12.76 -15.05
N PHE A 646 -12.56 12.31 -16.05
CA PHE A 646 -13.96 11.91 -15.86
C PHE A 646 -14.13 10.65 -15.01
N PHE A 647 -13.06 9.91 -14.71
CA PHE A 647 -13.11 8.67 -13.93
C PHE A 647 -12.54 8.82 -12.52
N HIS A 648 -12.20 10.04 -12.09
CA HIS A 648 -11.64 10.24 -10.76
C HIS A 648 -12.68 10.12 -9.65
N GLN A 649 -12.30 9.44 -8.57
CA GLN A 649 -13.03 9.44 -7.32
C GLN A 649 -12.66 10.67 -6.49
N CYS A 650 -13.63 11.20 -5.75
CA CYS A 650 -13.40 12.32 -4.85
C CYS A 650 -12.75 11.86 -3.56
N ARG A 651 -11.75 12.62 -3.13
CA ARG A 651 -11.17 12.52 -1.80
C ARG A 651 -11.99 13.36 -0.84
N GLU A 652 -12.21 12.85 0.37
CA GLU A 652 -12.97 13.55 1.42
C GLU A 652 -12.30 14.86 1.83
N GLU A 653 -10.97 14.96 1.69
CA GLU A 653 -10.19 16.16 1.97
C GLU A 653 -10.38 17.29 0.94
N ILE A 654 -11.05 17.01 -0.19
CA ILE A 654 -11.31 18.00 -1.24
C ILE A 654 -12.75 18.52 -1.09
N PRO A 655 -12.96 19.74 -0.53
CA PRO A 655 -14.28 20.29 -0.38
C PRO A 655 -14.96 20.48 -1.75
N GLN A 656 -16.27 20.25 -1.80
CA GLN A 656 -17.11 20.43 -3.00
C GLN A 656 -16.79 19.51 -4.20
N CYS A 657 -16.13 18.37 -3.96
CA CYS A 657 -15.91 17.36 -5.00
C CYS A 657 -17.15 16.47 -5.19
N ARG A 658 -17.59 16.24 -6.44
CA ARG A 658 -18.65 15.28 -6.77
C ARG A 658 -18.06 14.02 -7.42
N PRO A 659 -18.34 12.81 -6.90
CA PRO A 659 -17.78 11.59 -7.46
C PRO A 659 -18.30 11.37 -8.89
N SER A 660 -17.46 10.75 -9.72
CA SER A 660 -17.85 10.43 -11.10
C SER A 660 -19.00 9.43 -11.16
N VAL A 661 -19.94 9.69 -12.08
CA VAL A 661 -21.04 8.77 -12.42
C VAL A 661 -20.52 7.47 -13.05
N PHE A 662 -19.33 7.50 -13.67
CA PHE A 662 -18.74 6.32 -14.30
C PHE A 662 -18.20 5.29 -13.29
N LEU A 663 -18.01 5.67 -12.03
CA LEU A 663 -17.49 4.77 -10.99
C LEU A 663 -18.55 3.80 -10.44
N SER A 664 -19.81 4.21 -10.44
CA SER A 664 -20.89 3.37 -9.90
C SER A 664 -21.22 2.19 -10.84
N PRO A 665 -21.75 1.06 -10.33
CA PRO A 665 -22.12 -0.10 -11.15
C PRO A 665 -23.38 0.17 -11.99
N LEU A 666 -23.63 -0.63 -13.04
CA LEU A 666 -24.88 -0.50 -13.82
C LEU A 666 -26.15 -0.76 -13.01
N ALA A 667 -26.06 -1.60 -11.97
CA ALA A 667 -27.17 -1.88 -11.07
C ALA A 667 -27.70 -0.62 -10.35
N SER A 668 -26.87 0.41 -10.16
CA SER A 668 -27.30 1.65 -9.47
C SER A 668 -28.17 2.57 -10.34
N LEU A 669 -28.24 2.35 -11.66
CA LEU A 669 -29.02 3.20 -12.57
C LEU A 669 -30.50 2.82 -12.56
N ARG A 670 -31.35 3.70 -12.03
CA ARG A 670 -32.82 3.53 -12.01
C ARG A 670 -33.46 3.64 -13.40
N ASN A 671 -32.86 4.36 -14.35
CA ASN A 671 -33.39 4.53 -15.69
C ASN A 671 -33.01 3.36 -16.61
N THR A 672 -33.98 2.51 -16.96
CA THR A 672 -33.79 1.32 -17.79
C THR A 672 -33.21 1.62 -19.18
N ARG A 673 -33.60 2.73 -19.82
CA ARG A 673 -33.07 3.08 -21.16
C ARG A 673 -31.59 3.45 -21.08
N ALA A 674 -31.21 4.26 -20.09
CA ALA A 674 -29.82 4.64 -19.87
C ALA A 674 -28.96 3.43 -19.49
N LYS A 675 -29.48 2.55 -18.63
CA LYS A 675 -28.82 1.29 -18.24
C LYS A 675 -28.53 0.40 -19.45
N ASN A 676 -29.53 0.15 -20.29
CA ASN A 676 -29.36 -0.68 -21.50
C ASN A 676 -28.39 -0.03 -22.50
N LEU A 677 -28.44 1.29 -22.66
CA LEU A 677 -27.50 2.02 -23.52
C LEU A 677 -26.06 1.84 -23.04
N PHE A 678 -25.79 2.10 -21.75
CA PHE A 678 -24.46 1.92 -21.18
C PHE A 678 -23.98 0.47 -21.27
N TYR A 679 -24.87 -0.50 -21.04
CA TYR A 679 -24.54 -1.92 -21.20
C TYR A 679 -24.09 -2.24 -22.64
N LEU A 680 -24.90 -1.84 -23.63
CA LEU A 680 -24.57 -2.04 -25.04
C LEU A 680 -23.27 -1.34 -25.44
N LEU A 681 -23.01 -0.14 -24.93
CA LEU A 681 -21.75 0.55 -25.16
C LEU A 681 -20.56 -0.21 -24.56
N CYS A 682 -20.67 -0.71 -23.33
CA CYS A 682 -19.60 -1.50 -22.69
C CYS A 682 -19.30 -2.79 -23.48
N VAL A 683 -20.34 -3.49 -23.96
CA VAL A 683 -20.18 -4.68 -24.80
C VAL A 683 -19.58 -4.34 -26.17
N ALA A 684 -20.02 -3.25 -26.79
CA ALA A 684 -19.45 -2.77 -28.06
C ALA A 684 -17.96 -2.42 -27.92
N LEU A 685 -17.55 -1.85 -26.78
CA LEU A 685 -16.15 -1.57 -26.47
C LEU A 685 -15.32 -2.85 -26.35
N LEU A 686 -15.81 -3.87 -25.64
CA LEU A 686 -15.14 -5.17 -25.55
C LEU A 686 -14.97 -5.83 -26.92
N ALA A 687 -16.02 -5.83 -27.73
CA ALA A 687 -15.97 -6.36 -29.10
C ALA A 687 -15.02 -5.55 -29.99
N GLY A 688 -15.02 -4.23 -29.84
CA GLY A 688 -14.11 -3.30 -30.52
C GLY A 688 -12.65 -3.56 -30.17
N LEU A 689 -12.33 -3.84 -28.90
CA LEU A 689 -10.99 -4.20 -28.44
C LEU A 689 -10.51 -5.50 -29.10
N VAL A 690 -11.33 -6.55 -29.10
CA VAL A 690 -11.01 -7.82 -29.79
C VAL A 690 -10.78 -7.58 -31.28
N TYR A 691 -11.66 -6.82 -31.93
CA TYR A 691 -11.53 -6.50 -33.35
C TYR A 691 -10.23 -5.73 -33.64
N ALA A 692 -9.90 -4.73 -32.83
CA ALA A 692 -8.68 -3.94 -32.99
C ALA A 692 -7.42 -4.81 -32.87
N VAL A 693 -7.34 -5.65 -31.85
CA VAL A 693 -6.21 -6.57 -31.63
C VAL A 693 -6.11 -7.60 -32.75
N GLN A 694 -7.23 -8.24 -33.14
CA GLN A 694 -7.24 -9.18 -34.26
C GLN A 694 -6.86 -8.50 -35.58
N SER A 695 -7.33 -7.27 -35.82
CA SER A 695 -6.99 -6.50 -37.02
C SER A 695 -5.50 -6.18 -37.06
N TRP A 696 -4.92 -5.74 -35.94
CA TRP A 696 -3.49 -5.47 -35.82
C TRP A 696 -2.65 -6.74 -36.04
N LEU A 697 -3.02 -7.86 -35.42
CA LEU A 697 -2.33 -9.14 -35.60
C LEU A 697 -2.45 -9.66 -37.04
N ARG A 698 -3.60 -9.47 -37.71
CA ARG A 698 -3.79 -9.78 -39.14
C ARG A 698 -2.93 -8.90 -40.03
N HIS A 699 -2.84 -7.60 -39.75
CA HIS A 699 -2.05 -6.66 -40.53
C HIS A 699 -0.58 -7.07 -40.62
N TYR A 700 0.00 -7.54 -39.50
CA TYR A 700 1.37 -8.04 -39.47
C TYR A 700 1.50 -9.54 -39.82
N GLY A 701 0.41 -10.22 -40.16
CA GLY A 701 0.41 -11.61 -40.62
C GLY A 701 0.50 -12.69 -39.52
N ASN A 702 0.31 -12.30 -38.25
CA ASN A 702 0.38 -13.20 -37.07
C ASN A 702 -0.82 -14.12 -36.92
N LEU A 703 -1.93 -13.84 -37.61
CA LEU A 703 -3.13 -14.70 -37.55
C LEU A 703 -3.25 -15.65 -38.74
N ASN A 704 -2.19 -15.92 -39.49
CA ASN A 704 -2.30 -16.75 -40.70
C ASN A 704 -2.07 -18.25 -40.47
N SER A 705 -1.54 -18.66 -39.31
CA SER A 705 -1.29 -20.07 -38.99
C SER A 705 -2.51 -20.78 -38.39
N SER A 706 -2.43 -22.11 -38.34
CA SER A 706 -3.39 -23.00 -37.66
C SER A 706 -2.94 -23.40 -36.26
N ASP A 707 -1.93 -22.72 -35.70
CA ASP A 707 -1.42 -23.04 -34.37
C ASP A 707 -2.49 -22.85 -33.28
N PRO A 708 -2.49 -23.67 -32.22
CA PRO A 708 -3.48 -23.59 -31.14
C PRO A 708 -3.64 -22.19 -30.54
N LEU A 709 -2.53 -21.44 -30.37
CA LEU A 709 -2.55 -20.06 -29.89
C LEU A 709 -3.29 -19.12 -30.87
N VAL A 710 -3.04 -19.24 -32.17
CA VAL A 710 -3.69 -18.43 -33.20
C VAL A 710 -5.18 -18.74 -33.31
N LEU A 711 -5.56 -20.02 -33.22
CA LEU A 711 -6.96 -20.45 -33.13
C LEU A 711 -7.64 -19.90 -31.88
N PHE A 712 -6.94 -19.91 -30.74
CA PHE A 712 -7.44 -19.33 -29.50
C PHE A 712 -7.65 -17.81 -29.63
N VAL A 713 -6.74 -17.08 -30.27
CA VAL A 713 -6.93 -15.63 -30.51
C VAL A 713 -8.12 -15.36 -31.44
N ARG A 714 -8.37 -16.23 -32.43
CA ARG A 714 -9.50 -16.09 -33.35
C ARG A 714 -10.85 -16.35 -32.68
N TRP A 715 -10.95 -17.39 -31.85
CA TRP A 715 -12.23 -17.88 -31.31
C TRP A 715 -12.37 -17.79 -29.80
N GLY A 716 -11.28 -18.02 -29.05
CA GLY A 716 -11.23 -17.90 -27.60
C GLY A 716 -11.40 -16.46 -27.10
N PHE A 717 -10.80 -15.47 -27.77
CA PHE A 717 -10.99 -14.05 -27.40
C PHE A 717 -12.47 -13.60 -27.48
N PRO A 718 -13.20 -13.83 -28.59
CA PRO A 718 -14.64 -13.60 -28.63
C PRO A 718 -15.40 -14.34 -27.53
N LEU A 719 -15.05 -15.60 -27.26
CA LEU A 719 -15.71 -16.40 -26.21
C LEU A 719 -15.53 -15.77 -24.82
N VAL A 720 -14.32 -15.30 -24.49
CA VAL A 720 -14.04 -14.57 -23.24
C VAL A 720 -14.92 -13.32 -23.13
N VAL A 721 -15.01 -12.53 -24.21
CA VAL A 721 -15.87 -11.33 -24.25
C VAL A 721 -17.34 -11.67 -24.03
N VAL A 722 -17.84 -12.76 -24.63
CA VAL A 722 -19.21 -13.23 -24.43
C VAL A 722 -19.44 -13.58 -22.96
N CYS A 723 -18.52 -14.31 -22.32
CA CYS A 723 -18.63 -14.64 -20.89
C CYS A 723 -18.64 -13.39 -20.00
N ILE A 724 -17.78 -12.40 -20.27
CA ILE A 724 -17.77 -11.12 -19.53
C ILE A 724 -19.09 -10.36 -19.75
N ALA A 725 -19.57 -10.28 -20.99
CA ALA A 725 -20.82 -9.60 -21.31
C ALA A 725 -22.03 -10.25 -20.65
N CYS A 726 -22.07 -11.58 -20.57
CA CYS A 726 -23.09 -12.34 -19.85
C CYS A 726 -23.02 -12.10 -18.35
N TYR A 727 -21.82 -12.14 -17.76
CA TYR A 727 -21.63 -11.81 -16.35
C TYR A 727 -22.15 -10.41 -16.02
N TRP A 728 -21.75 -9.39 -16.79
CA TRP A 728 -22.22 -8.01 -16.63
C TRP A 728 -23.74 -7.86 -16.80
N ALA A 729 -24.36 -8.60 -17.72
CA ALA A 729 -25.81 -8.59 -17.87
C ALA A 729 -26.50 -9.09 -16.59
N VAL A 730 -26.04 -10.23 -16.05
CA VAL A 730 -26.61 -10.85 -14.86
C VAL A 730 -26.36 -9.98 -13.62
N ALA A 731 -25.12 -9.52 -13.41
CA ALA A 731 -24.74 -8.67 -12.28
C ALA A 731 -25.47 -7.32 -12.26
N SER A 732 -25.90 -6.82 -13.43
CA SER A 732 -26.66 -5.59 -13.50
C SER A 732 -28.15 -5.75 -13.20
N SER A 733 -28.72 -6.96 -13.22
CA SER A 733 -30.17 -7.19 -13.06
C SER A 733 -30.65 -6.98 -11.61
N ALA A 734 -31.89 -6.50 -11.41
CA ALA A 734 -32.42 -6.18 -10.09
C ALA A 734 -33.09 -7.40 -9.43
N ASP A 735 -32.82 -7.62 -8.14
CA ASP A 735 -33.24 -8.78 -7.34
C ASP A 735 -34.76 -9.07 -7.40
N ASP A 736 -35.60 -8.04 -7.56
CA ASP A 736 -37.06 -8.17 -7.48
C ASP A 736 -37.73 -8.79 -8.73
N SER A 737 -37.03 -8.90 -9.87
CA SER A 737 -37.65 -9.24 -11.16
C SER A 737 -37.58 -10.71 -11.58
N LEU A 738 -36.74 -11.53 -10.93
CA LEU A 738 -36.50 -12.94 -11.28
C LEU A 738 -36.70 -13.91 -10.09
N GLY A 739 -37.77 -13.75 -9.30
CA GLY A 739 -38.05 -14.64 -8.15
C GLY A 739 -38.15 -16.15 -8.48
N LYS A 740 -38.38 -16.55 -9.74
CA LYS A 740 -38.37 -17.96 -10.19
C LYS A 740 -37.03 -18.47 -10.72
N LEU A 741 -36.04 -17.58 -10.91
CA LEU A 741 -34.75 -17.86 -11.54
C LEU A 741 -33.57 -17.44 -10.65
N GLN A 742 -33.82 -17.06 -9.40
CA GLN A 742 -32.83 -16.57 -8.47
C GLN A 742 -31.70 -17.58 -8.22
N GLU A 743 -31.99 -18.87 -8.15
CA GLU A 743 -30.97 -19.93 -8.07
C GLU A 743 -30.07 -19.97 -9.31
N LEU A 744 -30.65 -19.85 -10.52
CA LEU A 744 -29.90 -19.82 -11.78
C LEU A 744 -29.04 -18.56 -11.91
N VAL A 745 -29.53 -17.42 -11.41
CA VAL A 745 -28.78 -16.14 -11.35
C VAL A 745 -27.59 -16.27 -10.42
N GLN A 746 -27.76 -16.83 -9.22
CA GLN A 746 -26.68 -17.06 -8.26
C GLN A 746 -25.61 -18.00 -8.83
N VAL A 747 -26.00 -19.05 -9.56
CA VAL A 747 -25.06 -19.92 -10.26
C VAL A 747 -24.35 -19.17 -11.40
N ALA A 748 -25.07 -18.37 -12.19
CA ALA A 748 -24.52 -17.65 -13.33
C ALA A 748 -23.45 -16.60 -12.94
N VAL A 749 -23.67 -15.87 -11.83
CA VAL A 749 -22.72 -14.88 -11.29
C VAL A 749 -21.38 -15.53 -10.90
N VAL A 750 -21.36 -16.83 -10.62
CA VAL A 750 -20.15 -17.59 -10.27
C VAL A 750 -19.53 -18.28 -11.50
N VAL A 751 -20.35 -18.91 -12.34
CA VAL A 751 -19.88 -19.72 -13.48
C VAL A 751 -19.23 -18.87 -14.56
N PHE A 752 -19.79 -17.70 -14.91
CA PHE A 752 -19.22 -16.87 -15.98
C PHE A 752 -17.82 -16.32 -15.64
N PRO A 753 -17.56 -15.72 -14.46
CA PRO A 753 -16.20 -15.34 -14.06
C PRO A 753 -15.22 -16.52 -14.04
N ARG A 754 -15.63 -17.69 -13.54
CA ARG A 754 -14.79 -18.91 -13.54
C ARG A 754 -14.44 -19.37 -14.96
N ALA A 755 -15.39 -19.29 -15.89
CA ALA A 755 -15.13 -19.57 -17.29
C ALA A 755 -14.11 -18.57 -17.89
N VAL A 756 -14.22 -17.27 -17.55
CA VAL A 756 -13.25 -16.26 -17.97
C VAL A 756 -11.86 -16.55 -17.40
N TYR A 757 -11.75 -16.86 -16.10
CA TYR A 757 -10.47 -17.27 -15.49
C TYR A 757 -9.88 -18.49 -16.20
N GLY A 758 -10.68 -19.55 -16.41
CA GLY A 758 -10.23 -20.76 -17.08
C GLY A 758 -9.77 -20.52 -18.53
N LEU A 759 -10.54 -19.75 -19.31
CA LEU A 759 -10.21 -19.41 -20.69
C LEU A 759 -8.97 -18.52 -20.78
N ALA A 760 -8.85 -17.50 -19.94
CA ALA A 760 -7.69 -16.62 -19.93
C ALA A 760 -6.42 -17.37 -19.49
N SER A 761 -6.50 -18.21 -18.45
CA SER A 761 -5.41 -19.08 -18.03
C SER A 761 -4.99 -20.06 -19.14
N MET A 762 -5.95 -20.64 -19.86
CA MET A 762 -5.67 -21.48 -21.04
C MET A 762 -4.93 -20.68 -22.12
N GLY A 763 -5.38 -19.47 -22.45
CA GLY A 763 -4.72 -18.60 -23.43
C GLY A 763 -3.30 -18.22 -23.03
N LEU A 764 -3.07 -17.88 -21.76
CA LEU A 764 -1.74 -17.59 -21.21
C LEU A 764 -0.85 -18.84 -21.22
N LEU A 765 -1.38 -20.02 -20.88
CA LEU A 765 -0.64 -21.27 -20.93
C LEU A 765 -0.22 -21.62 -22.37
N LEU A 766 -1.14 -21.50 -23.34
CA LEU A 766 -0.84 -21.70 -24.76
C LEU A 766 0.28 -20.76 -25.23
N LEU A 767 0.24 -19.50 -24.81
CA LEU A 767 1.27 -18.51 -25.12
C LEU A 767 2.63 -18.89 -24.51
N LEU A 768 2.67 -19.37 -23.28
CA LEU A 768 3.93 -19.81 -22.63
C LEU A 768 4.49 -21.10 -23.25
N CYS A 769 3.62 -22.04 -23.60
CA CYS A 769 3.99 -23.31 -24.23
C CYS A 769 4.52 -23.10 -25.66
N ASN A 770 3.79 -22.39 -26.51
CA ASN A 770 4.19 -22.08 -27.88
C ASN A 770 3.86 -20.62 -28.24
N PRO A 771 4.79 -19.68 -28.01
CA PRO A 771 4.55 -18.25 -28.23
C PRO A 771 4.59 -17.82 -29.71
N MET A 772 4.89 -18.74 -30.64
CA MET A 772 5.09 -18.40 -32.05
C MET A 772 3.76 -18.21 -32.76
N THR A 773 3.57 -17.03 -33.36
CA THR A 773 2.43 -16.70 -34.24
C THR A 773 2.84 -16.61 -35.71
N VAL A 774 3.98 -17.19 -36.07
CA VAL A 774 4.57 -17.09 -37.42
C VAL A 774 4.01 -18.19 -38.32
N PHE A 775 3.50 -17.82 -39.50
CA PHE A 775 3.05 -18.77 -40.50
C PHE A 775 4.07 -18.94 -41.62
N ALA A 776 4.64 -20.14 -41.77
CA ALA A 776 5.49 -20.49 -42.90
C ALA A 776 4.70 -21.31 -43.94
N LYS A 777 4.67 -20.83 -45.19
CA LYS A 777 4.12 -21.58 -46.33
C LYS A 777 5.25 -22.26 -47.08
N ASP A 778 5.17 -23.59 -47.19
CA ASP A 778 6.11 -24.41 -47.96
C ASP A 778 5.40 -24.94 -49.22
N THR A 779 5.89 -24.60 -50.41
CA THR A 779 5.35 -25.12 -51.68
C THR A 779 6.46 -25.87 -52.39
N ARG A 780 6.53 -27.19 -52.14
CA ARG A 780 7.42 -28.12 -52.85
C ARG A 780 6.81 -28.51 -54.20
N GLU A 781 7.32 -27.94 -55.29
CA GLU A 781 7.54 -28.66 -56.55
C GLU A 781 8.88 -28.18 -57.16
N SER A 782 9.87 -29.07 -57.10
CA SER A 782 11.21 -29.07 -57.74
C SER A 782 11.97 -27.73 -57.87
N ALA A 783 12.82 -27.38 -56.89
CA ALA A 783 14.12 -26.71 -57.13
C ALA A 783 14.96 -26.56 -55.83
N GLY A 784 16.00 -27.39 -55.66
CA GLY A 784 17.21 -27.13 -54.84
C GLY A 784 17.05 -26.91 -53.32
N SER A 785 18.15 -27.02 -52.56
CA SER A 785 18.15 -26.78 -51.10
C SER A 785 17.78 -25.33 -50.75
N ILE A 786 17.03 -25.14 -49.66
CA ILE A 786 16.44 -23.86 -49.22
C ILE A 786 17.52 -22.83 -48.83
N VAL A 787 18.68 -23.29 -48.39
CA VAL A 787 19.84 -22.50 -47.96
C VAL A 787 21.08 -23.06 -48.67
N THR A 788 21.96 -22.20 -49.17
CA THR A 788 23.29 -22.64 -49.63
C THR A 788 24.16 -22.87 -48.38
N PRO A 789 24.72 -24.08 -48.17
CA PRO A 789 25.59 -24.30 -47.03
C PRO A 789 26.79 -23.35 -47.09
N TYR A 790 27.09 -22.70 -45.97
CA TYR A 790 28.30 -21.92 -45.81
C TYR A 790 29.52 -22.85 -45.97
N LEU A 791 30.38 -22.59 -46.95
CA LEU A 791 31.56 -23.41 -47.29
C LEU A 791 32.78 -23.13 -46.38
N GLY A 792 32.62 -22.33 -45.33
CA GLY A 792 33.68 -22.02 -44.36
C GLY A 792 33.70 -22.98 -43.15
N VAL A 793 34.77 -22.91 -42.34
CA VAL A 793 34.94 -23.72 -41.12
C VAL A 793 33.72 -23.53 -40.21
N PRO A 794 33.04 -24.62 -39.77
CA PRO A 794 31.74 -24.51 -39.10
C PRO A 794 31.90 -23.91 -37.70
N GLY A 795 31.35 -22.72 -37.51
CA GLY A 795 31.11 -22.09 -36.22
C GLY A 795 29.63 -21.80 -36.07
N SER A 796 28.99 -22.32 -35.01
CA SER A 796 27.52 -22.33 -34.88
C SER A 796 26.85 -20.95 -35.00
N GLU A 797 27.54 -19.85 -34.70
CA GLU A 797 27.00 -18.48 -34.72
C GLU A 797 27.10 -17.78 -36.09
N VAL A 798 28.20 -17.99 -36.81
CA VAL A 798 28.48 -17.34 -38.11
C VAL A 798 27.56 -17.89 -39.21
N ASP A 799 27.18 -19.16 -39.09
CA ASP A 799 26.24 -19.82 -40.01
C ASP A 799 24.82 -19.21 -39.91
N PHE A 800 24.31 -18.88 -38.72
CA PHE A 800 22.93 -18.35 -38.55
C PHE A 800 22.78 -16.91 -39.07
N LEU A 801 23.81 -16.09 -38.91
CA LEU A 801 23.88 -14.72 -39.46
C LEU A 801 23.79 -14.72 -40.99
N HIS A 802 24.16 -15.82 -41.65
CA HIS A 802 24.06 -15.95 -43.10
C HIS A 802 22.66 -16.39 -43.59
N VAL A 803 21.87 -17.07 -42.75
CA VAL A 803 20.55 -17.63 -43.12
C VAL A 803 19.42 -16.59 -43.01
N ILE A 804 19.43 -15.75 -41.98
CA ILE A 804 18.35 -14.77 -41.73
C ILE A 804 18.18 -13.77 -42.90
N PRO A 805 19.25 -13.13 -43.42
CA PRO A 805 19.14 -12.23 -44.56
C PRO A 805 18.73 -12.95 -45.85
N GLN A 806 19.11 -14.22 -46.04
CA GLN A 806 18.75 -15.00 -47.24
C GLN A 806 17.27 -15.35 -47.30
N ILE A 807 16.67 -15.74 -46.16
CA ILE A 807 15.23 -15.99 -46.03
C ILE A 807 14.46 -14.68 -46.29
N TYR A 808 14.93 -13.57 -45.70
CA TYR A 808 14.31 -12.26 -45.87
C TYR A 808 14.44 -11.70 -47.30
N LYS A 809 15.61 -11.85 -47.95
CA LYS A 809 15.83 -11.55 -49.38
C LYS A 809 14.88 -12.32 -50.28
N ARG A 810 14.70 -13.63 -50.04
CA ARG A 810 13.76 -14.45 -50.82
C ARG A 810 12.31 -14.04 -50.57
N MET A 811 11.95 -13.66 -49.34
CA MET A 811 10.63 -13.11 -49.00
C MET A 811 10.35 -11.77 -49.70
N GLN A 812 11.29 -10.82 -49.67
CA GLN A 812 11.16 -9.52 -50.35
C GLN A 812 11.16 -9.66 -51.88
N ALA A 813 12.00 -10.54 -52.44
CA ALA A 813 12.02 -10.82 -53.88
C ALA A 813 10.71 -11.48 -54.35
N SER A 814 10.11 -12.36 -53.54
CA SER A 814 8.78 -12.93 -53.74
C SER A 814 7.68 -11.86 -53.74
N GLN A 815 7.73 -10.92 -52.79
CA GLN A 815 6.74 -9.83 -52.68
C GLN A 815 6.84 -8.84 -53.85
N LYS A 816 8.06 -8.55 -54.33
CA LYS A 816 8.34 -7.70 -55.49
C LYS A 816 7.95 -8.38 -56.82
N SER A 817 8.18 -9.70 -56.93
CA SER A 817 7.77 -10.56 -58.04
C SER A 817 6.24 -10.60 -58.22
N TRP A 818 5.50 -10.73 -57.12
CA TRP A 818 4.03 -10.75 -57.11
C TRP A 818 3.39 -9.48 -57.68
N LEU A 819 4.05 -8.32 -57.50
CA LEU A 819 3.63 -7.03 -58.02
C LEU A 819 3.95 -6.83 -59.52
N GLU A 820 4.87 -7.60 -60.10
CA GLU A 820 5.40 -7.33 -61.45
C GLU A 820 5.02 -8.36 -62.54
N ARG A 821 4.55 -9.58 -62.22
CA ARG A 821 3.97 -10.50 -63.24
C ARG A 821 3.23 -11.72 -62.66
N GLY A 822 2.06 -12.04 -63.24
CA GLY A 822 1.19 -13.16 -62.87
C GLY A 822 1.65 -14.55 -63.33
N SER A 823 2.83 -15.03 -62.91
CA SER A 823 3.21 -16.44 -63.10
C SER A 823 4.00 -16.98 -61.90
N CYS A 824 3.47 -18.06 -61.32
CA CYS A 824 4.06 -18.82 -60.21
C CYS A 824 5.52 -19.23 -60.48
N ARG A 825 6.42 -18.84 -59.56
CA ARG A 825 7.67 -19.55 -59.26
C ARG A 825 7.89 -19.52 -57.74
N ALA A 826 8.29 -20.67 -57.21
CA ALA A 826 8.48 -21.06 -55.81
C ALA A 826 8.67 -19.92 -54.78
N THR A 827 7.83 -19.89 -53.74
CA THR A 827 7.87 -18.91 -52.64
C THR A 827 7.94 -19.61 -51.28
N VAL A 828 8.98 -19.32 -50.49
CA VAL A 828 8.96 -19.55 -49.03
C VAL A 828 8.54 -18.21 -48.42
N ALA A 829 7.36 -18.15 -47.81
CA ALA A 829 6.84 -16.94 -47.17
C ALA A 829 6.57 -17.20 -45.68
N ALA A 830 7.29 -16.49 -44.79
CA ALA A 830 7.08 -16.52 -43.35
C ALA A 830 6.39 -15.23 -42.88
N TYR A 831 5.08 -15.27 -42.69
CA TYR A 831 4.28 -14.14 -42.22
C TYR A 831 4.32 -14.02 -40.68
N GLY A 832 4.31 -12.80 -40.13
CA GLY A 832 4.35 -12.55 -38.68
C GLY A 832 5.74 -12.36 -38.08
N LEU A 833 6.81 -12.70 -38.81
CA LEU A 833 8.18 -12.70 -38.28
C LEU A 833 8.69 -11.30 -37.86
N GLY A 834 8.27 -10.25 -38.55
CA GLY A 834 8.69 -8.86 -38.26
C GLY A 834 8.05 -8.22 -37.02
N SER A 835 7.14 -8.92 -36.35
CA SER A 835 6.41 -8.45 -35.15
C SER A 835 6.27 -9.54 -34.08
N VAL A 836 7.09 -10.58 -34.14
CA VAL A 836 6.94 -11.81 -33.34
C VAL A 836 6.98 -11.55 -31.83
N TYR A 837 7.81 -10.59 -31.37
CA TYR A 837 7.91 -10.24 -29.96
C TYR A 837 6.74 -9.38 -29.51
N SER A 838 6.40 -8.34 -30.28
CA SER A 838 5.27 -7.46 -29.95
C SER A 838 3.93 -8.20 -30.02
N ALA A 839 3.74 -9.15 -30.95
CA ALA A 839 2.52 -9.93 -31.06
C ALA A 839 2.25 -10.77 -29.79
N ALA A 840 3.27 -11.44 -29.25
CA ALA A 840 3.15 -12.20 -28.01
C ALA A 840 2.76 -11.31 -26.81
N LEU A 841 3.38 -10.12 -26.69
CA LEU A 841 3.04 -9.16 -25.63
C LEU A 841 1.64 -8.58 -25.78
N VAL A 842 1.21 -8.22 -26.99
CA VAL A 842 -0.14 -7.71 -27.24
C VAL A 842 -1.19 -8.77 -26.88
N ILE A 843 -0.96 -10.04 -27.20
CA ILE A 843 -1.83 -11.16 -26.79
C ILE A 843 -1.88 -11.27 -25.26
N ALA A 844 -0.72 -11.27 -24.58
CA ALA A 844 -0.65 -11.33 -23.12
C ALA A 844 -1.37 -10.16 -22.43
N LEU A 845 -1.14 -8.93 -22.90
CA LEU A 845 -1.78 -7.72 -22.37
C LEU A 845 -3.29 -7.72 -22.60
N THR A 846 -3.76 -8.26 -23.72
CA THR A 846 -5.20 -8.37 -24.00
C THR A 846 -5.86 -9.37 -23.05
N LEU A 847 -5.24 -10.55 -22.83
CA LEU A 847 -5.72 -11.56 -21.89
C LEU A 847 -5.75 -11.03 -20.45
N LEU A 848 -4.67 -10.37 -20.03
CA LEU A 848 -4.59 -9.72 -18.74
C LEU A 848 -5.62 -8.58 -18.62
N GLY A 849 -5.82 -7.80 -19.68
CA GLY A 849 -6.86 -6.78 -19.77
C GLY A 849 -8.25 -7.34 -19.51
N PHE A 850 -8.60 -8.49 -20.09
CA PHE A 850 -9.89 -9.15 -19.83
C PHE A 850 -10.04 -9.59 -18.37
N LEU A 851 -8.99 -10.17 -17.78
CA LEU A 851 -8.99 -10.55 -16.36
C LEU A 851 -9.19 -9.33 -15.46
N LEU A 852 -8.47 -8.24 -15.72
CA LEU A 852 -8.55 -7.03 -14.91
C LEU A 852 -9.90 -6.31 -15.10
N MET A 853 -10.43 -6.23 -16.32
CA MET A 853 -11.74 -5.66 -16.60
C MET A 853 -12.88 -6.42 -15.92
N LEU A 854 -12.77 -7.76 -15.79
CA LEU A 854 -13.73 -8.58 -15.05
C LEU A 854 -13.83 -8.18 -13.57
N LEU A 855 -12.70 -7.77 -12.97
CA LEU A 855 -12.64 -7.38 -11.56
C LEU A 855 -13.15 -5.96 -11.30
N HIS A 856 -13.40 -5.16 -12.33
CA HIS A 856 -13.87 -3.77 -12.21
C HIS A 856 -15.37 -3.65 -12.53
N SER A 857 -15.97 -2.53 -12.14
CA SER A 857 -17.33 -2.20 -12.59
C SER A 857 -17.36 -2.02 -14.11
N GLU A 858 -18.49 -2.34 -14.71
CA GLU A 858 -18.60 -2.49 -16.17
C GLU A 858 -18.37 -1.16 -16.89
N ARG A 859 -18.78 -0.05 -16.27
CA ARG A 859 -18.57 1.32 -16.78
C ARG A 859 -17.10 1.76 -16.76
N LEU A 860 -16.23 1.09 -16.01
CA LEU A 860 -14.79 1.34 -16.07
C LEU A 860 -14.14 0.75 -17.33
N SER A 861 -14.88 -0.02 -18.15
CA SER A 861 -14.41 -0.46 -19.46
C SER A 861 -13.99 0.71 -20.38
N PHE A 862 -14.62 1.88 -20.22
CA PHE A 862 -14.21 3.11 -20.92
C PHE A 862 -12.83 3.61 -20.48
N ALA A 863 -12.50 3.52 -19.19
CA ALA A 863 -11.19 3.87 -18.67
C ALA A 863 -10.11 2.90 -19.17
N PHE A 864 -10.41 1.59 -19.27
CA PHE A 864 -9.51 0.61 -19.87
C PHE A 864 -9.29 0.85 -21.37
N LEU A 865 -10.33 1.21 -22.14
CA LEU A 865 -10.15 1.61 -23.53
C LEU A 865 -9.18 2.80 -23.63
N LEU A 866 -9.42 3.83 -22.81
CA LEU A 866 -8.60 5.02 -22.77
C LEU A 866 -7.14 4.70 -22.41
N LEU A 867 -6.93 3.77 -21.48
CA LEU A 867 -5.61 3.23 -21.11
C LEU A 867 -4.90 2.61 -22.32
N PHE A 868 -5.56 1.71 -23.04
CA PHE A 868 -4.95 1.07 -24.21
C PHE A 868 -4.65 2.07 -25.33
N VAL A 869 -5.56 3.02 -25.58
CA VAL A 869 -5.37 4.08 -26.57
C VAL A 869 -4.19 4.98 -26.18
N GLU A 870 -4.11 5.41 -24.92
CA GLU A 870 -3.03 6.27 -24.44
C GLU A 870 -1.67 5.57 -24.50
N ALA A 871 -1.60 4.30 -24.06
CA ALA A 871 -0.38 3.49 -24.16
C ALA A 871 0.08 3.36 -25.62
N PHE A 872 -0.84 3.10 -26.55
CA PHE A 872 -0.55 3.04 -27.98
C PHE A 872 -0.05 4.38 -28.53
N VAL A 873 -0.68 5.49 -28.16
CA VAL A 873 -0.26 6.84 -28.54
C VAL A 873 1.15 7.14 -28.02
N LEU A 874 1.47 6.79 -26.77
CA LEU A 874 2.81 6.98 -26.20
C LEU A 874 3.88 6.19 -26.96
N LEU A 875 3.60 4.93 -27.34
CA LEU A 875 4.50 4.11 -28.15
C LEU A 875 4.77 4.75 -29.53
N HIS A 876 3.74 5.32 -30.15
CA HIS A 876 3.88 6.03 -31.42
C HIS A 876 4.60 7.37 -31.30
N ILE A 877 4.33 8.17 -30.26
CA ILE A 877 5.07 9.41 -29.95
C ILE A 877 6.56 9.08 -29.77
N HIS A 878 6.87 8.04 -28.98
CA HIS A 878 8.23 7.58 -28.77
C HIS A 878 8.93 7.23 -30.09
N THR A 879 8.24 6.47 -30.95
CA THR A 879 8.77 6.05 -32.26
C THR A 879 9.02 7.25 -33.18
N CYS A 880 8.06 8.18 -33.27
CA CYS A 880 8.19 9.37 -34.12
C CYS A 880 9.31 10.30 -33.63
N ALA A 881 9.41 10.50 -32.32
CA ALA A 881 10.45 11.31 -31.70
C ALA A 881 11.85 10.75 -32.01
N ARG A 882 12.04 9.42 -31.97
CA ARG A 882 13.33 8.78 -32.32
C ARG A 882 13.69 8.98 -33.79
N ARG A 883 12.73 8.82 -34.71
CA ARG A 883 12.95 9.04 -36.15
C ARG A 883 13.38 10.48 -36.45
N LEU A 884 12.71 11.45 -35.82
CA LEU A 884 12.99 12.88 -36.00
C LEU A 884 14.32 13.28 -35.34
N ALA A 885 14.68 12.69 -34.20
CA ALA A 885 15.95 12.93 -33.54
C ALA A 885 17.16 12.44 -34.36
N GLY A 886 16.96 11.40 -35.18
CA GLY A 886 18.03 10.74 -35.93
C GLY A 886 18.99 9.99 -34.99
N ASP A 887 18.47 9.45 -33.88
CA ASP A 887 19.27 8.77 -32.87
C ASP A 887 19.92 7.50 -33.45
N ALA A 888 21.25 7.44 -33.40
CA ALA A 888 22.05 6.32 -33.90
C ALA A 888 21.99 5.06 -33.00
N GLU A 889 21.58 5.20 -31.74
CA GLU A 889 21.46 4.07 -30.80
C GLU A 889 20.08 3.40 -30.91
N LEU A 890 19.90 2.42 -31.80
CA LEU A 890 18.63 1.68 -31.95
C LEU A 890 18.26 0.85 -30.70
N PHE A 891 19.23 0.38 -29.92
CA PHE A 891 19.05 -0.54 -28.79
C PHE A 891 18.89 0.14 -27.41
N SER A 892 18.59 1.44 -27.35
CA SER A 892 18.46 2.20 -26.10
C SER A 892 17.09 2.87 -25.98
N VAL A 893 16.41 2.68 -24.84
CA VAL A 893 15.18 3.41 -24.51
C VAL A 893 15.52 4.65 -23.66
N PRO A 894 15.13 5.86 -24.07
CA PRO A 894 15.43 7.11 -23.37
C PRO A 894 14.57 7.29 -22.10
N TRP A 895 15.09 8.05 -21.13
CA TRP A 895 14.45 8.28 -19.83
C TRP A 895 13.04 8.87 -19.93
N TYR A 896 12.80 9.79 -20.87
CA TYR A 896 11.47 10.40 -21.04
C TYR A 896 10.37 9.36 -21.35
N ALA A 897 10.71 8.30 -22.11
CA ALA A 897 9.75 7.28 -22.51
C ALA A 897 9.35 6.42 -21.31
N VAL A 898 10.33 6.00 -20.49
CA VAL A 898 10.11 5.23 -19.27
C VAL A 898 9.32 6.03 -18.23
N ILE A 899 9.67 7.31 -18.04
CA ILE A 899 8.98 8.19 -17.07
C ILE A 899 7.54 8.47 -17.54
N SER A 900 7.32 8.73 -18.83
CA SER A 900 5.97 8.92 -19.39
C SER A 900 5.11 7.67 -19.20
N TRP A 901 5.68 6.49 -19.42
CA TRP A 901 5.01 5.21 -19.26
C TRP A 901 4.55 4.96 -17.80
N LEU A 902 5.39 5.32 -16.81
CA LEU A 902 5.05 5.20 -15.39
C LEU A 902 4.11 6.29 -14.88
N LEU A 903 4.18 7.50 -15.43
CA LEU A 903 3.19 8.55 -15.16
C LEU A 903 1.81 8.17 -15.67
N ALA A 904 1.72 7.55 -16.86
CA ALA A 904 0.48 6.99 -17.38
C ALA A 904 -0.06 5.86 -16.49
N ALA A 905 0.80 4.94 -16.00
CA ALA A 905 0.40 3.93 -15.03
C ALA A 905 -0.22 4.55 -13.75
N SER A 906 0.39 5.63 -13.24
CA SER A 906 -0.10 6.37 -12.06
C SER A 906 -1.41 7.12 -12.37
N GLN A 907 -1.55 7.72 -13.55
CA GLN A 907 -2.81 8.36 -13.99
C GLN A 907 -3.96 7.36 -14.01
N PHE A 908 -3.73 6.16 -14.54
CA PHE A 908 -4.78 5.14 -14.64
C PHE A 908 -5.03 4.38 -13.34
N PHE A 909 -4.14 4.44 -12.36
CA PHE A 909 -4.48 4.04 -10.98
C PHE A 909 -5.67 4.89 -10.48
N TYR A 910 -5.57 6.21 -10.63
CA TYR A 910 -6.67 7.12 -10.27
C TYR A 910 -7.89 7.02 -11.20
N SER A 911 -7.67 6.82 -12.51
CA SER A 911 -8.75 6.75 -13.50
C SER A 911 -9.49 5.40 -13.49
N THR A 912 -8.99 4.40 -12.77
CA THR A 912 -9.73 3.15 -12.47
C THR A 912 -10.53 3.27 -11.17
N GLY A 913 -10.56 4.45 -10.55
CA GLY A 913 -11.34 4.74 -9.35
C GLY A 913 -10.60 4.47 -8.05
N HIS A 914 -9.28 4.22 -8.07
CA HIS A 914 -8.54 3.95 -6.84
C HIS A 914 -7.95 5.21 -6.22
N GLN A 915 -7.76 5.15 -4.91
CA GLN A 915 -7.08 6.16 -4.11
C GLN A 915 -6.15 5.47 -3.12
N PRO A 916 -5.02 6.07 -2.74
CA PRO A 916 -4.08 5.48 -1.80
C PRO A 916 -4.56 5.69 -0.35
N ILE A 917 -5.78 5.24 -0.03
CA ILE A 917 -6.39 5.25 1.31
C ILE A 917 -7.12 3.92 1.54
N PHE A 918 -7.08 3.39 2.76
CA PHE A 918 -7.66 2.06 3.06
C PHE A 918 -9.18 1.95 2.85
N PRO A 919 -10.00 2.95 3.23
CA PRO A 919 -11.45 2.86 3.03
C PRO A 919 -11.88 2.85 1.55
N ALA A 920 -11.02 3.29 0.63
CA ALA A 920 -11.30 3.31 -0.80
C ALA A 920 -10.96 1.99 -1.51
N ILE A 921 -10.49 0.97 -0.80
CA ILE A 921 -10.18 -0.33 -1.40
C ILE A 921 -11.48 -1.02 -1.87
N HIS A 922 -11.50 -1.46 -3.13
CA HIS A 922 -12.65 -2.14 -3.72
C HIS A 922 -12.73 -3.62 -3.34
N TRP A 923 -13.15 -3.90 -2.10
CA TRP A 923 -13.24 -5.27 -1.55
C TRP A 923 -14.16 -6.22 -2.34
N ASN A 924 -15.13 -5.69 -3.08
CA ASN A 924 -16.02 -6.49 -3.94
C ASN A 924 -15.24 -7.36 -4.96
N ALA A 925 -14.03 -6.96 -5.35
CA ALA A 925 -13.18 -7.74 -6.25
C ALA A 925 -12.81 -9.13 -5.69
N ALA A 926 -12.75 -9.29 -4.36
CA ALA A 926 -12.46 -10.58 -3.71
C ALA A 926 -13.49 -11.67 -4.03
N PHE A 927 -14.73 -11.28 -4.33
CA PHE A 927 -15.86 -12.21 -4.47
C PHE A 927 -16.24 -12.49 -5.92
N VAL A 928 -15.52 -11.92 -6.90
CA VAL A 928 -15.84 -12.09 -8.32
C VAL A 928 -15.54 -13.53 -8.76
N GLY A 929 -16.59 -14.35 -8.88
CA GLY A 929 -16.50 -15.77 -9.24
C GLY A 929 -16.44 -16.75 -8.05
N PHE A 930 -16.67 -16.26 -6.83
CA PHE A 930 -16.58 -17.04 -5.60
C PHE A 930 -17.76 -16.74 -4.67
N HIS A 931 -18.08 -17.68 -3.78
CA HIS A 931 -19.08 -17.45 -2.73
C HIS A 931 -18.47 -16.61 -1.59
N LEU A 932 -19.31 -16.10 -0.68
CA LEU A 932 -18.89 -15.21 0.40
C LEU A 932 -17.83 -15.84 1.34
N ASP A 933 -17.81 -17.17 1.47
CA ASP A 933 -16.87 -17.88 2.35
C ASP A 933 -15.59 -18.28 1.62
N HIS A 934 -14.44 -17.77 2.08
CA HIS A 934 -13.11 -18.18 1.63
C HIS A 934 -12.40 -18.94 2.75
N ASN A 935 -11.80 -20.10 2.44
CA ASN A 935 -11.03 -20.87 3.41
C ASN A 935 -9.68 -20.21 3.76
N THR A 936 -9.16 -19.35 2.87
CA THR A 936 -7.89 -18.62 3.07
C THR A 936 -7.97 -17.22 2.48
N ASN A 937 -7.22 -16.28 3.06
CA ASN A 937 -7.19 -14.87 2.64
C ASN A 937 -6.30 -14.59 1.41
N LEU A 938 -5.55 -15.59 0.92
CA LEU A 938 -4.59 -15.40 -0.17
C LEU A 938 -5.28 -15.06 -1.50
N LEU A 939 -6.31 -15.83 -1.88
CA LEU A 939 -7.03 -15.61 -3.13
C LEU A 939 -7.77 -14.26 -3.14
N PRO A 940 -8.55 -13.89 -2.09
CA PRO A 940 -9.11 -12.55 -1.94
C PRO A 940 -8.07 -11.44 -2.09
N ALA A 941 -6.91 -11.57 -1.42
CA ALA A 941 -5.85 -10.59 -1.49
C ALA A 941 -5.27 -10.44 -2.91
N VAL A 942 -5.10 -11.53 -3.64
CA VAL A 942 -4.62 -11.49 -5.04
C VAL A 942 -5.64 -10.80 -5.95
N LEU A 943 -6.94 -11.08 -5.80
CA LEU A 943 -7.99 -10.46 -6.61
C LEU A 943 -8.14 -8.96 -6.32
N VAL A 944 -8.14 -8.57 -5.05
CA VAL A 944 -8.18 -7.15 -4.63
C VAL A 944 -6.91 -6.42 -5.05
N GLY A 945 -5.74 -7.05 -4.94
CA GLY A 945 -4.48 -6.51 -5.43
C GLY A 945 -4.47 -6.32 -6.96
N ALA A 946 -4.97 -7.30 -7.71
CA ALA A 946 -5.11 -7.22 -9.16
C ALA A 946 -6.06 -6.09 -9.59
N ASN A 947 -7.17 -5.91 -8.86
CA ASN A 947 -8.09 -4.79 -9.07
C ASN A 947 -7.39 -3.44 -8.79
N THR A 948 -6.78 -3.29 -7.61
CA THR A 948 -6.14 -2.05 -7.16
C THR A 948 -4.99 -1.59 -8.06
N PHE A 949 -4.16 -2.52 -8.51
CA PHE A 949 -2.95 -2.23 -9.29
C PHE A 949 -3.10 -2.55 -10.78
N ALA A 950 -4.33 -2.62 -11.32
CA ALA A 950 -4.59 -2.99 -12.71
C ALA A 950 -3.74 -2.24 -13.74
N SER A 951 -3.63 -0.91 -13.61
CA SER A 951 -2.81 -0.09 -14.51
C SER A 951 -1.33 -0.44 -14.38
N HIS A 952 -0.82 -0.53 -13.15
CA HIS A 952 0.57 -0.88 -12.88
C HIS A 952 0.95 -2.25 -13.47
N ILE A 953 0.08 -3.25 -13.36
CA ILE A 953 0.28 -4.59 -13.94
C ILE A 953 0.39 -4.49 -15.48
N LEU A 954 -0.56 -3.82 -16.15
CA LEU A 954 -0.56 -3.69 -17.61
C LEU A 954 0.67 -2.94 -18.13
N PHE A 955 1.01 -1.80 -17.52
CA PHE A 955 2.19 -1.02 -17.92
C PHE A 955 3.50 -1.75 -17.59
N ALA A 956 3.58 -2.52 -16.51
CA ALA A 956 4.76 -3.32 -16.18
C ALA A 956 5.00 -4.46 -17.18
N VAL A 957 3.98 -5.28 -17.47
CA VAL A 957 4.07 -6.35 -18.47
C VAL A 957 4.33 -5.78 -19.87
N GLY A 958 3.74 -4.62 -20.19
CA GLY A 958 3.89 -3.94 -21.47
C GLY A 958 5.19 -3.14 -21.63
N CYS A 959 5.99 -2.97 -20.57
CA CYS A 959 7.22 -2.18 -20.59
C CYS A 959 8.18 -2.54 -21.75
N PRO A 960 8.42 -3.83 -22.09
CA PRO A 960 9.28 -4.19 -23.22
C PRO A 960 8.82 -3.64 -24.58
N LEU A 961 7.54 -3.30 -24.76
CA LEU A 961 7.06 -2.65 -25.98
C LEU A 961 7.76 -1.32 -26.25
N LEU A 962 8.23 -0.60 -25.22
CA LEU A 962 9.02 0.63 -25.42
C LEU A 962 10.31 0.37 -26.24
N LEU A 963 10.89 -0.82 -26.11
CA LEU A 963 12.06 -1.24 -26.88
C LEU A 963 11.65 -1.79 -28.26
N LEU A 964 10.59 -2.60 -28.33
CA LEU A 964 10.21 -3.35 -29.53
C LEU A 964 9.46 -2.51 -30.57
N TRP A 965 8.58 -1.61 -30.12
CA TRP A 965 7.64 -0.88 -30.99
C TRP A 965 8.30 -0.04 -32.09
N PRO A 966 9.44 0.65 -31.85
CA PRO A 966 10.15 1.36 -32.91
C PRO A 966 10.53 0.48 -34.09
N PHE A 967 10.94 -0.78 -33.85
CA PHE A 967 11.31 -1.75 -34.88
C PHE A 967 10.10 -2.25 -35.67
N VAL A 968 8.95 -2.44 -35.01
CA VAL A 968 7.69 -2.83 -35.67
C VAL A 968 7.21 -1.76 -36.67
N CYS A 969 7.49 -0.49 -36.38
CA CYS A 969 6.99 0.61 -37.19
C CYS A 969 7.89 0.98 -38.39
N GLU A 970 9.04 0.31 -38.61
CA GLU A 970 9.97 0.60 -39.71
C GLU A 970 9.36 0.43 -41.12
N MET A 971 8.20 -0.21 -41.26
CA MET A 971 7.65 -0.63 -42.56
C MET A 971 6.95 0.43 -43.46
N SER A 972 6.89 1.72 -43.12
CA SER A 972 5.90 2.60 -43.79
C SER A 972 6.40 3.63 -44.80
N SER A 973 7.71 3.81 -45.06
CA SER A 973 8.15 5.05 -45.74
C SER A 973 8.40 5.00 -47.26
N SER A 974 8.37 3.85 -47.96
CA SER A 974 8.78 3.83 -49.39
C SER A 974 7.92 3.02 -50.38
N GLN A 975 6.64 2.75 -50.09
CA GLN A 975 5.78 1.99 -51.03
C GLN A 975 5.31 2.76 -52.29
N ARG A 976 5.93 3.88 -52.68
CA ARG A 976 5.59 4.59 -53.94
C ARG A 976 6.80 5.21 -54.64
N ARG A 977 7.73 4.40 -55.15
CA ARG A 977 8.57 4.81 -56.30
C ARG A 977 8.74 3.64 -57.27
N LYS A 978 8.20 3.81 -58.48
CA LYS A 978 8.62 3.03 -59.65
C LYS A 978 10.12 3.27 -59.87
N PRO A 979 10.96 2.24 -60.07
CA PRO A 979 12.36 2.45 -60.38
C PRO A 979 12.46 3.01 -61.81
N LYS A 980 13.04 4.20 -61.95
CA LYS A 980 13.51 4.69 -63.25
C LYS A 980 14.83 3.97 -63.55
N LYS A 981 14.92 3.38 -64.74
CA LYS A 981 16.09 2.72 -65.29
C LYS A 981 17.24 3.72 -65.38
N GLU A 982 18.32 3.50 -64.64
CA GLU A 982 19.64 4.02 -64.99
C GLU A 982 20.72 3.09 -64.40
N SER A 983 21.82 3.00 -65.14
CA SER A 983 22.79 1.92 -65.14
C SER A 983 24.01 2.19 -64.25
N ARG A 984 24.34 1.17 -63.45
CA ARG A 984 25.67 0.71 -62.99
C ARG A 984 26.57 1.66 -62.17
N GLU A 985 27.08 1.04 -61.10
CA GLU A 985 28.28 1.37 -60.31
C GLU A 985 28.13 2.40 -59.18
N GLU A 986 27.55 1.95 -58.06
CA GLU A 986 28.01 2.29 -56.70
C GLU A 986 27.52 1.19 -55.72
N LEU A 987 28.46 0.47 -55.12
CA LEU A 987 28.22 -0.44 -54.00
C LEU A 987 27.93 0.40 -52.75
N GLN A 988 26.68 0.81 -52.56
CA GLN A 988 26.21 1.35 -51.30
C GLN A 988 25.11 0.42 -50.78
N GLU A 989 25.37 -0.17 -49.61
CA GLU A 989 24.49 -1.09 -48.89
C GLU A 989 23.06 -0.56 -48.85
N VAL A 990 22.15 -1.21 -49.60
CA VAL A 990 20.72 -0.99 -49.46
C VAL A 990 20.33 -1.58 -48.10
N GLU A 991 20.17 -0.73 -47.09
CA GLU A 991 19.80 -1.08 -45.72
C GLU A 991 18.49 -1.90 -45.72
N GLU A 992 18.60 -3.21 -45.51
CA GLU A 992 17.47 -4.15 -45.58
C GLU A 992 16.52 -3.97 -44.37
N HIS A 993 15.20 -3.92 -44.62
CA HIS A 993 14.16 -3.58 -43.63
C HIS A 993 13.79 -4.76 -42.72
N MET A 994 14.67 -5.19 -41.82
CA MET A 994 14.48 -6.43 -41.05
C MET A 994 13.54 -6.33 -39.82
N MET A 995 12.96 -5.15 -39.51
CA MET A 995 12.03 -4.94 -38.39
C MET A 995 12.57 -5.51 -37.06
N GLU A 996 11.73 -6.20 -36.25
CA GLU A 996 12.15 -6.80 -34.98
C GLU A 996 13.23 -7.88 -35.13
N MET A 997 13.46 -8.44 -36.33
CA MET A 997 14.53 -9.41 -36.53
C MET A 997 15.93 -8.80 -36.39
N ARG A 998 16.08 -7.47 -36.47
CA ARG A 998 17.34 -6.78 -36.14
C ARG A 998 17.78 -7.04 -34.70
N LEU A 999 16.83 -7.17 -33.78
CA LEU A 999 17.11 -7.49 -32.38
C LEU A 999 17.77 -8.87 -32.23
N ARG A 1000 17.51 -9.77 -33.18
CA ARG A 1000 18.01 -11.13 -33.17
C ARG A 1000 19.43 -11.24 -33.73
N GLU A 1001 19.78 -10.40 -34.70
CA GLU A 1001 21.13 -10.36 -35.27
C GLU A 1001 22.17 -9.92 -34.25
N SER A 1002 21.78 -9.06 -33.31
CA SER A 1002 22.61 -8.62 -32.18
C SER A 1002 22.04 -9.11 -30.83
N PRO A 1003 22.15 -10.42 -30.52
CA PRO A 1003 21.51 -11.00 -29.32
C PRO A 1003 22.07 -10.44 -27.99
N GLU A 1004 23.34 -10.05 -27.97
CA GLU A 1004 23.98 -9.43 -26.81
C GLU A 1004 23.46 -8.00 -26.58
N GLU A 1005 23.33 -7.21 -27.65
CA GLU A 1005 22.78 -5.85 -27.58
C GLU A 1005 21.31 -5.86 -27.18
N PHE A 1006 20.52 -6.83 -27.68
CA PHE A 1006 19.13 -7.00 -27.28
C PHE A 1006 18.99 -7.36 -25.79
N SER A 1007 19.79 -8.32 -25.30
CA SER A 1007 19.78 -8.70 -23.88
C SER A 1007 20.18 -7.52 -22.98
N THR A 1008 21.17 -6.75 -23.42
CA THR A 1008 21.63 -5.54 -22.73
C THR A 1008 20.57 -4.44 -22.74
N ALA A 1009 19.87 -4.25 -23.85
CA ALA A 1009 18.77 -3.29 -23.98
C ALA A 1009 17.61 -3.61 -23.04
N LEU A 1010 17.23 -4.88 -22.93
CA LEU A 1010 16.20 -5.34 -21.98
C LEU A 1010 16.61 -5.12 -20.53
N LEU A 1011 17.88 -5.41 -20.19
CA LEU A 1011 18.42 -5.13 -18.85
C LEU A 1011 18.39 -3.64 -18.53
N ARG A 1012 18.86 -2.78 -19.45
CA ARG A 1012 18.83 -1.32 -19.29
C ARG A 1012 17.42 -0.81 -19.09
N LEU A 1013 16.46 -1.27 -19.90
CA LEU A 1013 15.06 -0.89 -19.77
C LEU A 1013 14.49 -1.28 -18.41
N GLY A 1014 14.71 -2.53 -17.97
CA GLY A 1014 14.27 -3.02 -16.66
C GLY A 1014 14.86 -2.20 -15.50
N LEU A 1015 16.16 -1.88 -15.54
CA LEU A 1015 16.82 -1.08 -14.51
C LEU A 1015 16.33 0.37 -14.50
N LYS A 1016 16.09 1.00 -15.66
CA LYS A 1016 15.49 2.34 -15.73
C LYS A 1016 14.08 2.35 -15.14
N TYR A 1017 13.28 1.32 -15.43
CA TYR A 1017 11.93 1.18 -14.89
C TYR A 1017 11.95 1.02 -13.36
N LEU A 1018 12.79 0.12 -12.83
CA LEU A 1018 12.97 -0.06 -11.38
C LEU A 1018 13.54 1.18 -10.69
N PHE A 1019 14.43 1.94 -11.34
CA PHE A 1019 14.94 3.20 -10.81
C PHE A 1019 13.82 4.22 -10.60
N VAL A 1020 12.96 4.43 -11.61
CA VAL A 1020 11.88 5.43 -11.54
C VAL A 1020 10.87 5.07 -10.45
N LEU A 1021 10.47 3.79 -10.37
CA LEU A 1021 9.62 3.28 -9.28
C LEU A 1021 10.31 3.41 -7.92
N GLY A 1022 11.58 3.01 -7.83
CA GLY A 1022 12.36 3.07 -6.60
C GLY A 1022 12.57 4.49 -6.09
N ALA A 1023 12.75 5.48 -6.97
CA ALA A 1023 12.87 6.88 -6.60
C ALA A 1023 11.56 7.45 -6.03
N GLN A 1024 10.41 7.02 -6.55
CA GLN A 1024 9.09 7.39 -6.01
C GLN A 1024 8.85 6.75 -4.65
N LEU A 1025 9.17 5.46 -4.53
CA LEU A 1025 9.11 4.72 -3.27
C LEU A 1025 10.01 5.35 -2.21
N LEU A 1026 11.27 5.64 -2.53
CA LEU A 1026 12.22 6.30 -1.63
C LEU A 1026 11.68 7.63 -1.11
N ALA A 1027 11.07 8.44 -2.00
CA ALA A 1027 10.46 9.69 -1.59
C ALA A 1027 9.31 9.49 -0.59
N CYS A 1028 8.45 8.49 -0.82
CA CYS A 1028 7.34 8.18 0.10
C CYS A 1028 7.84 7.65 1.44
N VAL A 1029 8.86 6.78 1.43
CA VAL A 1029 9.51 6.26 2.63
C VAL A 1029 10.17 7.38 3.43
N CYS A 1030 10.90 8.28 2.77
CA CYS A 1030 11.50 9.46 3.41
C CYS A 1030 10.44 10.42 3.96
N ALA A 1031 9.36 10.66 3.22
CA ALA A 1031 8.23 11.49 3.67
C ALA A 1031 7.57 10.87 4.91
N ALA A 1032 7.25 9.57 4.88
CA ALA A 1032 6.68 8.84 6.02
C ALA A 1032 7.61 8.87 7.25
N MET A 1033 8.93 8.73 7.05
CA MET A 1033 9.91 8.81 8.13
C MET A 1033 10.01 10.21 8.74
N ILE A 1034 10.13 11.24 7.92
CA ILE A 1034 10.30 12.63 8.36
C ILE A 1034 9.02 13.13 9.02
N LEU A 1035 7.87 12.82 8.42
CA LEU A 1035 6.55 13.23 8.87
C LEU A 1035 5.90 12.21 9.80
N ARG A 1036 6.64 11.27 10.38
CA ARG A 1036 6.09 10.19 11.24
C ARG A 1036 5.30 10.68 12.47
N ARG A 1037 5.48 11.95 12.85
CA ARG A 1037 4.81 12.65 13.95
C ARG A 1037 3.80 13.71 13.49
N HIS A 1038 3.57 13.83 12.19
CA HIS A 1038 2.65 14.81 11.61
C HIS A 1038 1.21 14.29 11.70
N LEU A 1039 0.24 15.17 12.00
CA LEU A 1039 -1.19 14.82 12.14
C LEU A 1039 -1.73 13.97 10.96
N MET A 1040 -1.32 14.32 9.74
CA MET A 1040 -1.72 13.62 8.51
C MET A 1040 -0.93 12.35 8.17
N VAL A 1041 -0.01 11.88 9.02
CA VAL A 1041 0.83 10.71 8.69
C VAL A 1041 -0.01 9.46 8.45
N TRP A 1042 -1.03 9.20 9.26
CA TRP A 1042 -1.82 7.96 9.13
C TRP A 1042 -2.98 8.07 8.13
N LYS A 1043 -3.40 9.30 7.82
CA LYS A 1043 -4.44 9.56 6.81
C LYS A 1043 -3.89 9.70 5.40
N VAL A 1044 -2.68 10.25 5.26
CA VAL A 1044 -2.10 10.62 3.96
C VAL A 1044 -0.79 9.89 3.69
N PHE A 1045 0.22 10.04 4.55
CA PHE A 1045 1.58 9.60 4.21
C PHE A 1045 1.82 8.09 4.34
N ALA A 1046 1.31 7.44 5.39
CA ALA A 1046 1.44 6.01 5.63
C ALA A 1046 0.61 5.18 4.63
N PRO A 1047 -0.67 5.50 4.35
CA PRO A 1047 -1.40 4.86 3.27
C PRO A 1047 -0.70 5.04 1.91
N LYS A 1048 -0.23 6.25 1.60
CA LYS A 1048 0.53 6.51 0.36
C LYS A 1048 1.78 5.64 0.27
N PHE A 1049 2.57 5.56 1.35
CA PHE A 1049 3.74 4.70 1.43
C PHE A 1049 3.39 3.22 1.19
N LEU A 1050 2.32 2.71 1.81
CA LEU A 1050 1.92 1.31 1.68
C LEU A 1050 1.44 0.97 0.27
N PHE A 1051 0.63 1.83 -0.35
CA PHE A 1051 0.20 1.65 -1.73
C PHE A 1051 1.38 1.72 -2.72
N GLU A 1052 2.34 2.63 -2.52
CA GLU A 1052 3.54 2.70 -3.36
C GLU A 1052 4.47 1.50 -3.15
N SER A 1053 4.58 0.98 -1.92
CA SER A 1053 5.35 -0.22 -1.61
C SER A 1053 4.76 -1.46 -2.27
N LEU A 1054 3.45 -1.67 -2.11
CA LEU A 1054 2.75 -2.79 -2.74
C LEU A 1054 2.72 -2.65 -4.26
N GLY A 1055 2.50 -1.42 -4.77
CA GLY A 1055 2.58 -1.10 -6.18
C GLY A 1055 3.96 -1.37 -6.78
N PHE A 1056 5.04 -1.09 -6.04
CA PHE A 1056 6.41 -1.46 -6.42
C PHE A 1056 6.57 -2.97 -6.54
N VAL A 1057 6.12 -3.74 -5.54
CA VAL A 1057 6.19 -5.21 -5.56
C VAL A 1057 5.42 -5.78 -6.75
N VAL A 1058 4.18 -5.37 -6.95
CA VAL A 1058 3.34 -5.81 -8.08
C VAL A 1058 3.98 -5.45 -9.41
N SER A 1059 4.41 -4.19 -9.59
CA SER A 1059 5.01 -3.71 -10.85
C SER A 1059 6.33 -4.42 -11.16
N SER A 1060 7.17 -4.67 -10.16
CA SER A 1060 8.47 -5.33 -10.36
C SER A 1060 8.31 -6.82 -10.72
N ILE A 1061 7.40 -7.55 -10.08
CA ILE A 1061 7.07 -8.93 -10.45
C ILE A 1061 6.51 -8.98 -11.89
N CYS A 1062 5.57 -8.09 -12.22
CA CYS A 1062 4.97 -8.03 -13.55
C CYS A 1062 5.98 -7.64 -14.64
N LEU A 1063 6.95 -6.76 -14.33
CA LEU A 1063 8.06 -6.43 -15.23
C LEU A 1063 8.92 -7.66 -15.52
N LEU A 1064 9.26 -8.44 -14.49
CA LEU A 1064 10.02 -9.70 -14.66
C LEU A 1064 9.25 -10.71 -15.53
N LEU A 1065 7.94 -10.83 -15.34
CA LEU A 1065 7.09 -11.69 -16.17
C LEU A 1065 7.07 -11.22 -17.63
N GLY A 1066 6.92 -9.92 -17.89
CA GLY A 1066 6.96 -9.34 -19.24
C GLY A 1066 8.29 -9.58 -19.96
N ILE A 1067 9.42 -9.33 -19.27
CA ILE A 1067 10.76 -9.59 -19.82
C ILE A 1067 11.00 -11.10 -20.04
N SER A 1068 10.56 -11.94 -19.10
CA SER A 1068 10.67 -13.40 -19.23
C SER A 1068 9.87 -13.94 -20.41
N LEU A 1069 8.67 -13.37 -20.68
CA LEU A 1069 7.88 -13.71 -21.86
C LEU A 1069 8.63 -13.36 -23.15
N VAL A 1070 9.23 -12.17 -23.24
CA VAL A 1070 10.06 -11.79 -24.40
C VAL A 1070 11.23 -12.76 -24.60
N MET A 1071 11.89 -13.18 -23.53
CA MET A 1071 12.96 -14.18 -23.62
C MET A 1071 12.46 -15.58 -23.99
N ARG A 1072 11.23 -15.94 -23.59
CA ARG A 1072 10.60 -17.19 -23.98
C ARG A 1072 10.29 -17.20 -25.47
N VAL A 1073 9.75 -16.10 -26.00
CA VAL A 1073 9.52 -15.89 -27.44
C VAL A 1073 10.83 -16.01 -28.19
N ASP A 1074 11.87 -15.33 -27.72
CA ASP A 1074 13.20 -15.38 -28.29
C ASP A 1074 13.80 -16.80 -28.35
N CYS A 1075 13.62 -17.59 -27.30
CA CYS A 1075 14.00 -19.00 -27.30
C CYS A 1075 13.20 -19.82 -28.33
N ALA A 1076 11.90 -19.57 -28.45
CA ALA A 1076 11.04 -20.27 -29.41
C ALA A 1076 11.41 -19.93 -30.86
N VAL A 1077 11.66 -18.65 -31.16
CA VAL A 1077 12.19 -18.20 -32.45
C VAL A 1077 13.51 -18.91 -32.78
N SER A 1078 14.41 -19.06 -31.79
CA SER A 1078 15.68 -19.80 -31.94
C SER A 1078 15.46 -21.24 -32.40
N SER A 1079 14.55 -21.94 -31.71
CA SER A 1079 14.24 -23.34 -31.99
C SER A 1079 13.55 -23.50 -33.34
N TRP A 1080 12.76 -22.52 -33.76
CA TRP A 1080 12.10 -22.52 -35.05
C TRP A 1080 13.11 -22.40 -36.20
N PHE A 1081 14.10 -21.50 -36.08
CA PHE A 1081 15.19 -21.39 -37.05
C PHE A 1081 16.08 -22.63 -37.12
N SER A 1082 16.37 -23.29 -35.99
CA SER A 1082 17.15 -24.54 -36.02
C SER A 1082 16.40 -25.68 -36.71
N GLN A 1083 15.08 -25.78 -36.52
CA GLN A 1083 14.23 -26.77 -37.21
C GLN A 1083 14.15 -26.53 -38.71
N LEU A 1084 14.14 -25.27 -39.16
CA LEU A 1084 14.19 -24.91 -40.59
C LEU A 1084 15.52 -25.28 -41.26
N ARG A 1085 16.62 -25.39 -40.52
CA ARG A 1085 17.94 -25.84 -41.03
C ARG A 1085 18.01 -27.35 -41.23
N LEU A 1086 17.26 -28.11 -40.43
CA LEU A 1086 17.25 -29.58 -40.45
C LEU A 1086 16.28 -30.17 -41.50
N ARG A 1087 15.39 -29.33 -42.06
CA ARG A 1087 14.48 -29.66 -43.16
C ARG A 1087 15.06 -29.20 -44.50
#